data_AF-A0A8J2NM28-F1
#
_entry.id   AF-A0A8J2NM28-F1
#
_cell.length_a   1.000
_cell.length_b   1.000
_cell.length_c   1.000
_cell.angle_alpha   90.00
_cell.angle_beta   90.00
_cell.angle_gamma   90.00
#
_symmetry.space_group_name_H-M   'P 1'
#
loop_
_entity.id
_entity.type
_entity.pdbx_description
1 polymer ?
#
loop_
_entity_poly.entity_id
_entity_poly.type
_entity_poly.pdbx_seq_one_letter_code
_entity_poly.pdbx_strand_id
1 'polypeptide(L)'
;MKGIIRVGDRTTGGGQVQSGSETMIFQAIGVARINDPVSCPIPGHSPSYIAQGHPTMKDNGVAVAFDGYKCSCGCTLISSLTNATTNQATNGALFWHCLISAPLLLWLVVFCLRWLVWLVSEWLADGWDSEREADMAAEIYRGQRFFSLEAASIRLPHVVGTEALAEQFLLPKAVELPVVVDESTRAISHQASFNHTGQLVQDRIMMLFISLLEGARLNTELTKRSATDKLPGIIQIDTDSTLSDEELLAVKNKVEKLYPVLSPLNFEPRLSLEDIDNLLDTRPAMDGLLIISVRLLQTPQEGDAEAGVALLLGSKKGNQPAERCACLHRPELTKDIATLNQSVEQSLQWGETCREDITHLWLAGFGIENKAQNFLANNNLRFPHINAEGTFTDIDMKSGFTGKVSPWLAIALAAGNTAEKSSPQLVMSMPDTANRPWWEDNVKHITRGIKNSNFQLWLILFVLLCIGVALCFIIKNDPAQLGISQDSLWQERLFITALMCTGGLLLFIILFFITTRLFGAQSYRKIKNYPNGDNASVADIDLKLESPHLVSIRQLKKHLRSRYRLLWRYKVRLLLVVGDDAARAALLPGLQEQHWLEGSRTVLIDGGSLNEEPDADKFAALRKLRRGRPLDGIIRVLESGQELTPQQSNNDLRALETIGTLLRWQPPVWLWQLCSSDWSQAGRAEQAIGATFPPRAQPQDIGTQLNGLLPPLRELGIAQIAQNPSCDFALRLVNRLELGGNERWQTLLTPWLHAAQQHIFLRGLMFSLPESSVAIAASGNALHRHALTLPASWQGIVNDCTRLRGRRVGMPWQQTLAWSLMSLMLLAGAGMLASALFNRQQIVGAADKAQVLVNSTKADDAQLIALHGLRNDLGQQQHWLAHGAPWYQRFGINHTHQLHDALLPWYGVAARRLIHEPARIALEDKLNYLASLPAASPLRATLAQPGYKQLKAWLMMARPERAEPAFYAQTMATVQPEYPGISTSLWQTLAPDLWAFYAASLPSQPEWRIKPNASLLSQVRQVLLLQTGQRNAEMTLYQNVLRDVRRNYTDLTLEDMTPGTDMRRLFSSDDSVPGVFTRQAWEGGVRQEIEKAANTRR
;
A
#
# COMPACT_ATOMS: atom_id res chain seq x y z
N MET A 1 -41.08 11.61 -22.85
CA MET A 1 -42.06 11.80 -21.76
C MET A 1 -43.44 11.34 -22.26
N LYS A 2 -44.51 11.53 -21.50
CA LYS A 2 -45.88 11.57 -22.08
C LYS A 2 -45.96 12.75 -23.07
N GLY A 3 -46.89 12.71 -24.02
CA GLY A 3 -47.14 13.83 -24.93
C GLY A 3 -47.77 15.03 -24.21
N ILE A 4 -47.46 16.26 -24.64
CA ILE A 4 -48.06 17.49 -24.09
C ILE A 4 -49.40 17.73 -24.78
N ILE A 5 -50.46 17.98 -24.00
CA ILE A 5 -51.80 18.25 -24.52
C ILE A 5 -51.92 19.70 -24.98
N ARG A 6 -52.67 19.93 -26.06
CA ARG A 6 -52.89 21.24 -26.69
C ARG A 6 -54.37 21.51 -26.97
N VAL A 7 -54.71 22.76 -27.30
CA VAL A 7 -56.04 23.10 -27.81
C VAL A 7 -56.36 22.24 -29.04
N GLY A 8 -57.56 21.66 -29.11
CA GLY A 8 -57.95 20.76 -30.20
C GLY A 8 -57.54 19.29 -30.03
N ASP A 9 -56.80 18.92 -28.98
CA ASP A 9 -56.54 17.51 -28.67
C ASP A 9 -57.81 16.78 -28.20
N ARG A 10 -57.86 15.47 -28.43
CA ARG A 10 -59.06 14.65 -28.23
C ARG A 10 -59.09 13.99 -26.85
N THR A 11 -60.26 13.51 -26.46
CA THR A 11 -60.44 12.60 -25.30
C THR A 11 -60.91 11.23 -25.73
N THR A 12 -60.72 10.23 -24.87
CA THR A 12 -61.30 8.88 -25.03
C THR A 12 -62.83 8.85 -25.09
N GLY A 13 -63.51 9.89 -24.58
CA GLY A 13 -64.96 10.07 -24.72
C GLY A 13 -65.40 10.70 -26.04
N GLY A 14 -64.51 10.87 -27.02
CA GLY A 14 -64.81 11.52 -28.32
C GLY A 14 -64.91 13.05 -28.27
N GLY A 15 -64.67 13.66 -27.11
CA GLY A 15 -64.65 15.11 -26.90
C GLY A 15 -63.30 15.76 -27.18
N GLN A 16 -63.19 17.08 -27.01
CA GLN A 16 -62.03 17.87 -27.45
C GLN A 16 -61.67 19.02 -26.49
N VAL A 17 -60.39 19.31 -26.30
CA VAL A 17 -59.90 20.46 -25.52
C VAL A 17 -60.23 21.77 -26.22
N GLN A 18 -60.86 22.72 -25.51
CA GLN A 18 -61.41 23.95 -26.10
C GLN A 18 -60.56 25.21 -25.87
N SER A 19 -59.70 25.22 -24.86
CA SER A 19 -58.80 26.36 -24.57
C SER A 19 -57.47 25.90 -23.99
N GLY A 20 -56.53 26.83 -23.83
CA GLY A 20 -55.14 26.58 -23.46
C GLY A 20 -54.36 27.88 -23.30
N SER A 21 -53.04 27.77 -23.20
CA SER A 21 -52.14 28.90 -23.00
C SER A 21 -51.92 29.74 -24.27
N GLU A 22 -52.05 31.05 -24.11
CA GLU A 22 -51.64 32.07 -25.11
C GLU A 22 -50.12 32.32 -25.08
N THR A 23 -49.43 31.99 -23.98
CA THR A 23 -47.99 32.20 -23.81
C THR A 23 -47.15 30.95 -24.10
N MET A 24 -47.64 29.78 -23.74
CA MET A 24 -46.96 28.49 -23.94
C MET A 24 -47.52 27.78 -25.17
N ILE A 25 -46.89 28.00 -26.33
CA ILE A 25 -47.36 27.54 -27.64
C ILE A 25 -46.44 26.45 -28.20
N PHE A 26 -47.00 25.33 -28.67
CA PHE A 26 -46.28 24.21 -29.31
C PHE A 26 -46.82 23.93 -30.71
N GLN A 27 -45.98 24.15 -31.74
CA GLN A 27 -46.36 24.15 -33.17
C GLN A 27 -47.54 25.09 -33.49
N ALA A 28 -47.45 26.35 -33.05
CA ALA A 28 -48.49 27.37 -33.24
C ALA A 28 -49.87 27.09 -32.56
N ILE A 29 -49.96 26.07 -31.70
CA ILE A 29 -51.16 25.76 -30.90
C ILE A 29 -50.84 25.88 -29.41
N GLY A 30 -51.70 26.53 -28.63
CA GLY A 30 -51.56 26.69 -27.18
C GLY A 30 -51.57 25.37 -26.40
N VAL A 31 -50.73 25.28 -25.38
CA VAL A 31 -50.63 24.12 -24.46
C VAL A 31 -51.77 24.15 -23.44
N ALA A 32 -52.43 23.02 -23.24
CA ALA A 32 -53.52 22.89 -22.28
C ALA A 32 -53.00 22.67 -20.85
N ARG A 33 -53.75 23.16 -19.87
CA ARG A 33 -53.39 23.20 -18.44
C ARG A 33 -54.56 22.70 -17.59
N ILE A 34 -54.30 22.49 -16.31
CA ILE A 34 -55.36 22.18 -15.33
C ILE A 34 -56.43 23.28 -15.34
N ASN A 35 -57.70 22.89 -15.22
CA ASN A 35 -58.90 23.71 -15.33
C ASN A 35 -59.20 24.33 -16.72
N ASP A 36 -58.39 24.12 -17.77
CA ASP A 36 -58.80 24.53 -19.12
C ASP A 36 -60.02 23.67 -19.58
N PRO A 37 -61.02 24.25 -20.27
CA PRO A 37 -62.27 23.58 -20.65
C PRO A 37 -62.12 22.52 -21.74
N VAL A 38 -62.96 21.49 -21.64
CA VAL A 38 -63.01 20.31 -22.52
C VAL A 38 -64.46 19.99 -22.86
N SER A 39 -64.78 19.88 -24.15
CA SER A 39 -66.09 19.39 -24.59
C SER A 39 -66.17 17.87 -24.39
N CYS A 40 -67.33 17.34 -24.01
CA CYS A 40 -67.58 15.90 -23.95
C CYS A 40 -68.97 15.59 -24.53
N PRO A 41 -69.09 14.77 -25.59
CA PRO A 41 -70.36 14.48 -26.26
C PRO A 41 -71.25 13.48 -25.50
N ILE A 42 -70.77 12.94 -24.37
CA ILE A 42 -71.55 12.05 -23.50
C ILE A 42 -72.59 12.89 -22.73
N PRO A 43 -73.89 12.53 -22.75
CA PRO A 43 -74.92 13.25 -21.99
C PRO A 43 -74.56 13.39 -20.50
N GLY A 44 -74.69 14.60 -19.96
CA GLY A 44 -74.35 14.91 -18.56
C GLY A 44 -72.86 15.09 -18.26
N HIS A 45 -71.95 14.87 -19.21
CA HIS A 45 -70.50 15.03 -19.00
C HIS A 45 -69.95 16.43 -19.32
N SER A 46 -70.78 17.37 -19.76
CA SER A 46 -70.39 18.76 -20.06
C SER A 46 -71.13 19.76 -19.16
N PRO A 47 -70.50 20.84 -18.67
CA PRO A 47 -69.10 21.25 -18.92
C PRO A 47 -68.07 20.35 -18.22
N SER A 48 -66.95 20.10 -18.89
CA SER A 48 -65.80 19.35 -18.36
C SER A 48 -64.53 20.20 -18.43
N TYR A 49 -63.57 19.90 -17.57
CA TYR A 49 -62.31 20.62 -17.44
C TYR A 49 -61.16 19.63 -17.20
N ILE A 50 -59.93 20.00 -17.53
CA ILE A 50 -58.77 19.16 -17.25
C ILE A 50 -58.51 19.09 -15.73
N ALA A 51 -58.61 17.91 -15.14
CA ALA A 51 -58.54 17.70 -13.69
C ALA A 51 -57.16 17.23 -13.17
N GLN A 52 -56.20 17.03 -14.08
CA GLN A 52 -54.84 16.56 -13.75
C GLN A 52 -53.79 17.33 -14.56
N GLY A 53 -52.68 17.67 -13.90
CA GLY A 53 -51.56 18.42 -14.49
C GLY A 53 -50.22 18.01 -13.87
N HIS A 54 -49.11 18.33 -14.55
CA HIS A 54 -47.78 17.87 -14.16
C HIS A 54 -47.30 18.56 -12.87
N PRO A 55 -46.73 17.83 -11.89
CA PRO A 55 -46.38 18.42 -10.59
C PRO A 55 -45.34 19.55 -10.69
N THR A 56 -44.41 19.44 -11.65
CA THR A 56 -43.27 20.36 -11.82
C THR A 56 -43.30 21.23 -13.07
N MET A 57 -44.21 20.97 -14.04
CA MET A 57 -44.29 21.76 -15.28
C MET A 57 -45.53 22.65 -15.25
N LYS A 58 -45.31 23.97 -15.29
CA LYS A 58 -46.34 24.98 -15.09
C LYS A 58 -46.19 26.13 -16.10
N ASP A 59 -47.30 26.56 -16.69
CA ASP A 59 -47.43 27.82 -17.43
C ASP A 59 -48.04 28.86 -16.49
N ASN A 60 -47.35 29.98 -16.25
CA ASN A 60 -47.79 31.05 -15.34
C ASN A 60 -48.29 30.56 -13.96
N GLY A 61 -47.68 29.48 -13.44
CA GLY A 61 -48.04 28.84 -12.16
C GLY A 61 -49.09 27.72 -12.24
N VAL A 62 -49.80 27.58 -13.36
CA VAL A 62 -50.83 26.56 -13.59
C VAL A 62 -50.23 25.30 -14.22
N ALA A 63 -50.54 24.12 -13.70
CA ALA A 63 -49.92 22.86 -14.12
C ALA A 63 -50.31 22.43 -15.56
N VAL A 64 -49.33 22.04 -16.37
CA VAL A 64 -49.49 21.63 -17.77
C VAL A 64 -50.09 20.22 -17.89
N ALA A 65 -50.98 20.01 -18.85
CA ALA A 65 -51.65 18.74 -19.11
C ALA A 65 -50.84 17.81 -20.05
N PHE A 66 -50.91 16.50 -19.79
CA PHE A 66 -50.16 15.46 -20.50
C PHE A 66 -51.05 14.28 -20.90
N ASP A 67 -50.59 13.50 -21.88
CA ASP A 67 -51.26 12.32 -22.42
C ASP A 67 -51.72 11.33 -21.33
N GLY A 68 -52.97 10.89 -21.41
CA GLY A 68 -53.59 10.00 -20.43
C GLY A 68 -53.94 10.65 -19.08
N TYR A 69 -53.81 11.97 -18.91
CA TYR A 69 -54.40 12.69 -17.76
C TYR A 69 -55.93 12.79 -17.90
N LYS A 70 -56.63 12.84 -16.77
CA LYS A 70 -58.10 12.83 -16.70
C LYS A 70 -58.71 14.24 -16.72
N CYS A 71 -59.89 14.33 -17.32
CA CYS A 71 -60.83 15.44 -17.20
C CYS A 71 -61.78 15.20 -16.00
N SER A 72 -62.53 16.22 -15.57
CA SER A 72 -63.53 16.10 -14.51
C SER A 72 -64.64 15.10 -14.83
N CYS A 73 -65.00 14.95 -16.11
CA CYS A 73 -65.92 13.91 -16.60
C CYS A 73 -65.32 12.48 -16.67
N GLY A 74 -64.13 12.26 -16.10
CA GLY A 74 -63.45 10.95 -16.04
C GLY A 74 -62.73 10.52 -17.33
N CYS A 75 -63.07 11.07 -18.48
CA CYS A 75 -62.39 10.81 -19.76
C CYS A 75 -60.91 11.20 -19.71
N THR A 76 -60.06 10.44 -20.41
CA THR A 76 -58.62 10.72 -20.55
C THR A 76 -58.31 11.51 -21.81
N LEU A 77 -57.33 12.41 -21.72
CA LEU A 77 -56.78 13.21 -22.81
C LEU A 77 -55.85 12.37 -23.70
N ILE A 78 -55.85 12.64 -25.01
CA ILE A 78 -55.05 11.97 -26.03
C ILE A 78 -54.27 13.03 -26.82
N SER A 79 -52.94 12.98 -26.73
CA SER A 79 -52.03 13.91 -27.37
C SER A 79 -52.00 13.75 -28.90
N SER A 80 -52.11 14.86 -29.65
CA SER A 80 -51.76 14.88 -31.08
C SER A 80 -50.25 14.86 -31.34
N LEU A 81 -49.43 15.13 -30.32
CA LEU A 81 -47.97 14.99 -30.37
C LEU A 81 -47.58 13.55 -29.97
N THR A 82 -47.22 12.73 -30.96
CA THR A 82 -46.77 11.34 -30.75
C THR A 82 -45.31 11.23 -30.32
N ASN A 83 -44.43 12.12 -30.81
CA ASN A 83 -42.98 11.99 -30.67
C ASN A 83 -42.35 13.04 -29.74
N ALA A 84 -42.69 12.99 -28.44
CA ALA A 84 -42.06 13.81 -27.38
C ALA A 84 -40.92 13.05 -26.67
N THR A 85 -39.94 12.58 -27.43
CA THR A 85 -38.73 11.91 -26.92
C THR A 85 -37.72 12.92 -26.39
N THR A 86 -37.41 12.83 -25.10
CA THR A 86 -36.23 13.50 -24.52
C THR A 86 -34.98 12.82 -25.04
N ASN A 87 -34.21 13.52 -25.87
CA ASN A 87 -33.04 12.97 -26.56
C ASN A 87 -32.07 12.28 -25.60
N GLN A 88 -31.68 11.06 -25.96
CA GLN A 88 -30.74 10.26 -25.19
C GLN A 88 -29.35 10.89 -25.29
N ALA A 89 -28.83 11.44 -24.18
CA ALA A 89 -27.49 12.04 -24.10
C ALA A 89 -26.40 10.96 -24.07
N THR A 90 -26.34 10.14 -25.12
CA THR A 90 -25.36 9.06 -25.28
C THR A 90 -23.94 9.63 -25.36
N ASN A 91 -22.98 8.85 -24.85
CA ASN A 91 -21.53 9.08 -24.87
C ASN A 91 -20.99 10.27 -24.04
N GLY A 92 -21.70 11.40 -23.90
CA GLY A 92 -21.23 12.55 -23.12
C GLY A 92 -20.94 12.23 -21.65
N ALA A 93 -21.93 11.71 -20.93
CA ALA A 93 -21.75 11.33 -19.51
C ALA A 93 -20.81 10.11 -19.33
N LEU A 94 -20.78 9.18 -20.29
CA LEU A 94 -19.89 8.01 -20.25
C LEU A 94 -18.42 8.42 -20.32
N PHE A 95 -18.08 9.35 -21.23
CA PHE A 95 -16.73 9.91 -21.33
C PHE A 95 -16.28 10.53 -19.99
N TRP A 96 -17.09 11.41 -19.41
CA TRP A 96 -16.75 12.08 -18.14
C TRP A 96 -16.66 11.12 -16.95
N HIS A 97 -17.53 10.11 -16.85
CA HIS A 97 -17.40 9.08 -15.82
C HIS A 97 -16.10 8.29 -15.99
N CYS A 98 -15.79 7.77 -17.18
CA CYS A 98 -14.55 7.01 -17.41
C CYS A 98 -13.29 7.85 -17.19
N LEU A 99 -13.30 9.13 -17.58
CA LEU A 99 -12.18 10.06 -17.40
C LEU A 99 -11.86 10.33 -15.91
N ILE A 100 -12.86 10.25 -15.03
CA ILE A 100 -12.70 10.56 -13.59
C ILE A 100 -12.59 9.28 -12.75
N SER A 101 -13.46 8.29 -12.96
CA SER A 101 -13.53 7.10 -12.09
C SER A 101 -12.41 6.10 -12.35
N ALA A 102 -11.96 5.92 -13.60
CA ALA A 102 -10.91 4.94 -13.90
C ALA A 102 -9.52 5.37 -13.35
N PRO A 103 -9.08 6.63 -13.47
CA PRO A 103 -7.87 7.08 -12.80
C PRO A 103 -7.98 7.05 -11.27
N LEU A 104 -9.15 7.35 -10.71
CA LEU A 104 -9.37 7.33 -9.25
C LEU A 104 -9.32 5.90 -8.70
N LEU A 105 -9.94 4.93 -9.39
CA LEU A 105 -9.79 3.50 -9.07
C LEU A 105 -8.34 3.01 -9.22
N LEU A 106 -7.65 3.38 -10.30
CA LEU A 106 -6.24 3.04 -10.51
C LEU A 106 -5.36 3.57 -9.34
N TRP A 107 -5.55 4.83 -8.96
CA TRP A 107 -4.84 5.42 -7.83
C TRP A 107 -5.21 4.80 -6.48
N LEU A 108 -6.47 4.39 -6.28
CA LEU A 108 -6.90 3.67 -5.09
C LEU A 108 -6.22 2.29 -5.02
N VAL A 109 -6.16 1.53 -6.12
CA VAL A 109 -5.43 0.25 -6.21
C VAL A 109 -3.93 0.45 -5.93
N VAL A 110 -3.29 1.45 -6.55
CA VAL A 110 -1.88 1.79 -6.29
C VAL A 110 -1.66 2.20 -4.83
N PHE A 111 -2.59 2.93 -4.22
CA PHE A 111 -2.54 3.32 -2.81
C PHE A 111 -2.72 2.12 -1.86
N CYS A 112 -3.66 1.22 -2.13
CA CYS A 112 -3.83 -0.03 -1.38
C CYS A 112 -2.61 -0.94 -1.50
N LEU A 113 -2.02 -1.08 -2.69
CA LEU A 113 -0.75 -1.79 -2.91
C LEU A 113 0.41 -1.12 -2.13
N ARG A 114 0.48 0.22 -2.16
CA ARG A 114 1.47 1.01 -1.42
C ARG A 114 1.36 0.82 0.09
N TRP A 115 0.12 0.71 0.59
CA TRP A 115 -0.20 0.48 2.00
C TRP A 115 0.14 -0.96 2.39
N LEU A 116 -0.28 -1.97 1.62
CA LEU A 116 0.10 -3.38 1.81
C LEU A 116 1.62 -3.56 1.94
N VAL A 117 2.40 -2.96 1.02
CA VAL A 117 3.88 -3.02 1.05
C VAL A 117 4.49 -2.34 2.29
N TRP A 118 3.82 -1.38 2.92
CA TRP A 118 4.25 -0.88 4.23
C TRP A 118 3.83 -1.83 5.36
N LEU A 119 2.55 -2.21 5.40
CA LEU A 119 1.97 -3.07 6.43
C LEU A 119 2.69 -4.41 6.58
N VAL A 120 3.10 -5.05 5.48
CA VAL A 120 3.90 -6.28 5.50
C VAL A 120 5.19 -6.13 6.33
N SER A 121 5.80 -4.93 6.37
CA SER A 121 7.00 -4.68 7.18
C SER A 121 6.73 -4.45 8.67
N GLU A 122 5.48 -4.24 9.06
CA GLU A 122 5.02 -4.20 10.46
C GLU A 122 4.54 -5.61 10.87
N TRP A 123 3.71 -6.28 10.05
CA TRP A 123 3.20 -7.64 10.31
C TRP A 123 4.25 -8.73 10.41
N LEU A 124 5.36 -8.60 9.66
CA LEU A 124 6.50 -9.50 9.79
C LEU A 124 7.16 -9.38 11.17
N ALA A 125 7.05 -8.23 11.85
CA ALA A 125 7.50 -8.10 13.23
C ALA A 125 6.48 -8.71 14.21
N ASP A 126 5.18 -8.39 14.07
CA ASP A 126 4.12 -8.94 14.94
C ASP A 126 4.14 -10.49 14.99
N GLY A 127 4.27 -11.12 13.82
CA GLY A 127 4.34 -12.59 13.70
C GLY A 127 5.68 -13.20 14.18
N TRP A 128 6.72 -12.39 14.32
CA TRP A 128 8.03 -12.80 14.84
C TRP A 128 8.09 -12.60 16.37
N ASP A 129 7.49 -11.52 16.88
CA ASP A 129 7.27 -11.28 18.30
C ASP A 129 6.37 -12.36 18.93
N SER A 130 5.25 -12.71 18.29
CA SER A 130 4.31 -13.72 18.83
C SER A 130 4.89 -15.15 18.92
N GLU A 131 5.73 -15.54 17.96
CA GLU A 131 6.41 -16.85 17.99
C GLU A 131 7.60 -16.85 18.96
N ARG A 132 8.32 -15.72 19.09
CA ARG A 132 9.32 -15.54 20.15
C ARG A 132 8.68 -15.57 21.54
N GLU A 133 7.50 -14.98 21.74
CA GLU A 133 6.79 -15.03 23.02
C GLU A 133 6.32 -16.46 23.35
N ALA A 134 5.85 -17.22 22.36
CA ALA A 134 5.50 -18.63 22.53
C ALA A 134 6.74 -19.50 22.87
N ASP A 135 7.87 -19.28 22.20
CA ASP A 135 9.15 -19.93 22.50
C ASP A 135 9.68 -19.56 23.89
N MET A 136 9.65 -18.28 24.25
CA MET A 136 10.08 -17.79 25.55
C MET A 136 9.24 -18.40 26.66
N ALA A 137 7.91 -18.49 26.49
CA ALA A 137 7.04 -19.20 27.42
C ALA A 137 7.35 -20.71 27.50
N ALA A 138 7.75 -21.34 26.40
CA ALA A 138 8.11 -22.76 26.38
C ALA A 138 9.45 -23.06 27.09
N GLU A 139 10.48 -22.23 26.90
CA GLU A 139 11.75 -22.36 27.63
C GLU A 139 11.59 -21.95 29.11
N ILE A 140 10.74 -20.95 29.43
CA ILE A 140 10.39 -20.62 30.83
C ILE A 140 9.72 -21.83 31.51
N TYR A 141 8.73 -22.45 30.86
CA TYR A 141 8.06 -23.65 31.38
C TYR A 141 9.00 -24.86 31.52
N ARG A 142 10.06 -24.94 30.69
CA ARG A 142 11.13 -25.94 30.82
C ARG A 142 12.07 -25.63 31.98
N GLY A 143 12.40 -24.36 32.20
CA GLY A 143 13.17 -23.90 33.35
C GLY A 143 12.46 -24.17 34.68
N GLN A 144 11.14 -23.91 34.72
CA GLN A 144 10.22 -24.13 35.85
C GLN A 144 9.89 -25.60 36.14
N ARG A 145 10.77 -26.53 35.77
CA ARG A 145 10.71 -27.92 36.24
C ARG A 145 11.41 -28.03 37.57
N PHE A 146 10.89 -28.91 38.43
CA PHE A 146 11.44 -29.17 39.76
C PHE A 146 11.38 -30.68 40.06
N PHE A 147 12.25 -31.13 40.96
CA PHE A 147 12.07 -32.41 41.67
C PHE A 147 11.29 -32.16 42.97
N SER A 148 10.51 -33.13 43.44
CA SER A 148 9.93 -33.09 44.79
C SER A 148 10.81 -33.87 45.75
N LEU A 149 11.39 -33.25 46.77
CA LEU A 149 12.16 -33.95 47.79
C LEU A 149 11.19 -34.71 48.72
N GLU A 150 11.21 -36.04 48.62
CA GLU A 150 10.31 -36.94 49.35
C GLU A 150 10.86 -37.26 50.75
N ALA A 151 12.18 -37.46 50.85
CA ALA A 151 12.88 -37.69 52.10
C ALA A 151 14.32 -37.17 52.05
N ALA A 152 14.83 -36.78 53.21
CA ALA A 152 16.24 -36.46 53.43
C ALA A 152 16.75 -37.17 54.68
N SER A 153 18.04 -37.52 54.69
CA SER A 153 18.76 -38.09 55.82
C SER A 153 20.12 -37.37 55.94
N ILE A 154 20.49 -36.97 57.14
CA ILE A 154 21.69 -36.17 57.42
C ILE A 154 22.45 -36.82 58.57
N ARG A 155 23.78 -36.87 58.49
CA ARG A 155 24.68 -37.29 59.57
C ARG A 155 25.84 -36.29 59.69
N LEU A 156 26.00 -35.74 60.89
CA LEU A 156 27.12 -34.89 61.30
C LEU A 156 27.75 -35.52 62.56
N PRO A 157 29.09 -35.55 62.71
CA PRO A 157 29.73 -36.24 63.84
C PRO A 157 29.38 -35.68 65.21
N HIS A 158 29.16 -34.36 65.29
CA HIS A 158 28.93 -33.61 66.52
C HIS A 158 27.45 -33.45 66.91
N VAL A 159 26.50 -33.98 66.12
CA VAL A 159 25.07 -33.81 66.38
C VAL A 159 24.38 -35.16 66.65
N VAL A 160 24.04 -35.38 67.92
CA VAL A 160 23.45 -36.65 68.41
C VAL A 160 21.98 -36.81 67.99
N GLY A 161 21.23 -35.72 67.85
CA GLY A 161 19.81 -35.71 67.48
C GLY A 161 19.58 -35.10 66.11
N THR A 162 19.21 -35.92 65.12
CA THR A 162 18.97 -35.49 63.73
C THR A 162 17.53 -35.05 63.44
N GLU A 163 16.62 -35.21 64.41
CA GLU A 163 15.28 -34.64 64.36
C GLU A 163 15.31 -33.14 64.66
N ALA A 164 14.48 -32.35 63.97
CA ALA A 164 14.48 -30.87 64.03
C ALA A 164 15.85 -30.21 63.72
N LEU A 165 16.76 -30.88 62.99
CA LEU A 165 18.11 -30.37 62.72
C LEU A 165 18.13 -28.96 62.08
N ALA A 166 17.17 -28.65 61.22
CA ALA A 166 17.02 -27.32 60.62
C ALA A 166 16.79 -26.22 61.68
N GLU A 167 15.93 -26.48 62.67
CA GLU A 167 15.66 -25.56 63.79
C GLU A 167 16.91 -25.37 64.67
N GLN A 168 17.67 -26.46 64.91
CA GLN A 168 18.96 -26.39 65.59
C GLN A 168 19.98 -25.51 64.81
N PHE A 169 20.00 -25.61 63.48
CA PHE A 169 20.83 -24.76 62.62
C PHE A 169 20.37 -23.29 62.56
N LEU A 170 19.11 -22.98 62.86
CA LEU A 170 18.63 -21.60 63.02
C LEU A 170 19.02 -21.00 64.38
N LEU A 171 19.02 -21.79 65.46
CA LEU A 171 19.36 -21.31 66.81
C LEU A 171 20.86 -20.92 66.92
N PRO A 172 21.22 -19.75 67.49
CA PRO A 172 22.60 -19.26 67.49
C PRO A 172 23.66 -20.14 68.18
N LYS A 173 23.25 -21.06 69.08
CA LYS A 173 24.14 -21.88 69.92
C LYS A 173 23.74 -23.36 70.05
N ALA A 174 22.85 -23.86 69.19
CA ALA A 174 22.41 -25.26 69.29
C ALA A 174 23.33 -26.23 68.52
N VAL A 175 24.09 -25.74 67.54
CA VAL A 175 25.15 -26.47 66.84
C VAL A 175 26.37 -25.54 66.75
N GLU A 176 27.49 -25.95 67.34
CA GLU A 176 28.79 -25.28 67.31
C GLU A 176 29.86 -26.33 66.94
N LEU A 177 30.86 -25.99 66.12
CA LEU A 177 31.91 -26.91 65.68
C LEU A 177 32.84 -27.27 66.87
N PRO A 178 32.99 -28.55 67.24
CA PRO A 178 33.61 -28.92 68.50
C PRO A 178 35.12 -28.70 68.48
N VAL A 179 35.66 -28.45 69.67
CA VAL A 179 37.10 -28.29 69.90
C VAL A 179 37.73 -29.66 70.15
N VAL A 180 38.69 -30.02 69.31
CA VAL A 180 39.58 -31.17 69.49
C VAL A 180 40.94 -30.64 69.95
N VAL A 181 41.59 -31.38 70.86
CA VAL A 181 42.97 -31.11 71.28
C VAL A 181 43.83 -32.28 70.87
N ASP A 182 44.85 -32.04 70.05
CA ASP A 182 45.84 -33.06 69.72
C ASP A 182 46.71 -33.31 70.96
N GLU A 183 46.61 -34.51 71.54
CA GLU A 183 47.36 -34.90 72.74
C GLU A 183 48.89 -34.86 72.53
N SER A 184 49.36 -34.97 71.28
CA SER A 184 50.79 -35.02 70.93
C SER A 184 51.43 -33.63 70.72
N THR A 185 50.75 -32.71 70.04
CA THR A 185 51.27 -31.34 69.80
C THR A 185 50.72 -30.31 70.78
N ARG A 186 49.62 -30.61 71.48
CA ARG A 186 48.76 -29.65 72.21
C ARG A 186 48.17 -28.54 71.33
N ALA A 187 48.14 -28.73 70.02
CA ALA A 187 47.34 -27.88 69.15
C ALA A 187 45.85 -28.01 69.52
N ILE A 188 45.16 -26.89 69.53
CA ILE A 188 43.70 -26.80 69.65
C ILE A 188 43.19 -26.58 68.23
N SER A 189 42.24 -27.40 67.78
CA SER A 189 41.57 -27.21 66.49
C SER A 189 40.06 -27.40 66.57
N HIS A 190 39.31 -26.61 65.81
CA HIS A 190 37.87 -26.76 65.61
C HIS A 190 37.63 -27.69 64.41
N GLN A 191 37.18 -28.91 64.66
CA GLN A 191 37.01 -29.92 63.60
C GLN A 191 36.00 -31.02 64.00
N ALA A 192 35.28 -31.58 63.03
CA ALA A 192 34.30 -32.65 63.28
C ALA A 192 34.61 -33.90 62.44
N SER A 193 34.83 -35.05 63.10
CA SER A 193 35.02 -36.35 62.44
C SER A 193 34.33 -37.49 63.21
N PHE A 194 33.88 -38.51 62.47
CA PHE A 194 33.21 -39.69 63.03
C PHE A 194 34.24 -40.58 63.74
N ASN A 195 33.95 -40.95 65.00
CA ASN A 195 34.81 -41.70 65.93
C ASN A 195 35.09 -43.16 65.50
N HIS A 196 35.81 -43.32 64.39
CA HIS A 196 36.21 -44.59 63.77
C HIS A 196 37.70 -44.58 63.37
N THR A 197 38.51 -43.86 64.14
CA THR A 197 39.97 -43.76 63.97
C THR A 197 40.63 -45.14 63.98
N GLY A 198 41.36 -45.48 62.91
CA GLY A 198 42.06 -46.76 62.76
C GLY A 198 41.31 -47.83 61.94
N GLN A 199 40.11 -47.55 61.43
CA GLN A 199 39.42 -48.43 60.47
C GLN A 199 39.73 -48.05 59.01
N LEU A 200 39.60 -49.02 58.10
CA LEU A 200 39.73 -48.80 56.66
C LEU A 200 38.63 -47.85 56.14
N VAL A 201 39.00 -46.95 55.23
CA VAL A 201 38.09 -45.92 54.67
C VAL A 201 36.84 -46.55 54.04
N GLN A 202 36.98 -47.72 53.38
CA GLN A 202 35.86 -48.48 52.82
C GLN A 202 34.79 -48.86 53.85
N ASP A 203 35.18 -49.29 55.06
CA ASP A 203 34.22 -49.64 56.10
C ASP A 203 33.62 -48.40 56.78
N ARG A 204 34.39 -47.30 56.91
CA ARG A 204 33.85 -45.99 57.32
C ARG A 204 32.77 -45.49 56.35
N ILE A 205 33.01 -45.59 55.03
CA ILE A 205 32.02 -45.29 53.97
C ILE A 205 30.77 -46.18 54.12
N MET A 206 30.97 -47.50 54.25
CA MET A 206 29.85 -48.45 54.36
C MET A 206 28.98 -48.22 55.61
N MET A 207 29.59 -47.94 56.77
CA MET A 207 28.85 -47.62 58.00
C MET A 207 28.05 -46.32 57.85
N LEU A 208 28.64 -45.28 57.23
CA LEU A 208 27.96 -44.01 57.01
C LEU A 208 26.82 -44.14 55.99
N PHE A 209 26.99 -44.91 54.92
CA PHE A 209 25.91 -45.23 53.96
C PHE A 209 24.74 -45.98 54.63
N ILE A 210 25.03 -47.01 55.44
CA ILE A 210 24.00 -47.75 56.18
C ILE A 210 23.28 -46.78 57.15
N SER A 211 24.03 -46.00 57.93
CA SER A 211 23.50 -45.01 58.88
C SER A 211 22.64 -43.93 58.22
N LEU A 212 22.92 -43.55 56.97
CA LEU A 212 22.09 -42.64 56.18
C LEU A 212 20.79 -43.32 55.71
N LEU A 213 20.88 -44.51 55.13
CA LEU A 213 19.75 -45.27 54.58
C LEU A 213 18.77 -45.72 55.67
N GLU A 214 19.25 -46.03 56.87
CA GLU A 214 18.44 -46.36 58.05
C GLU A 214 17.71 -45.15 58.65
N GLY A 215 18.01 -43.92 58.22
CA GLY A 215 17.36 -42.69 58.69
C GLY A 215 15.84 -42.74 58.51
N ALA A 216 15.08 -42.55 59.59
CA ALA A 216 13.68 -42.98 59.70
C ALA A 216 12.77 -42.57 58.53
N ARG A 217 12.84 -41.32 58.05
CA ARG A 217 12.04 -40.85 56.89
C ARG A 217 12.47 -41.54 55.60
N LEU A 218 13.77 -41.60 55.32
CA LEU A 218 14.31 -42.21 54.11
C LEU A 218 14.05 -43.71 54.06
N ASN A 219 14.27 -44.42 55.17
CA ASN A 219 13.97 -45.84 55.31
C ASN A 219 12.46 -46.12 55.09
N THR A 220 11.58 -45.25 55.59
CA THR A 220 10.12 -45.35 55.37
C THR A 220 9.76 -45.23 53.89
N GLU A 221 10.32 -44.27 53.14
CA GLU A 221 10.03 -44.14 51.70
C GLU A 221 10.72 -45.22 50.84
N LEU A 222 11.88 -45.73 51.25
CA LEU A 222 12.53 -46.86 50.57
C LEU A 222 11.79 -48.19 50.79
N THR A 223 11.26 -48.44 52.00
CA THR A 223 10.50 -49.67 52.32
C THR A 223 9.06 -49.68 51.78
N LYS A 224 8.50 -48.51 51.43
CA LYS A 224 7.24 -48.40 50.68
C LYS A 224 7.35 -48.81 49.20
N ARG A 225 8.54 -48.73 48.61
CA ARG A 225 8.78 -49.03 47.19
C ARG A 225 8.97 -50.54 46.98
N SER A 226 8.40 -51.08 45.91
CA SER A 226 8.48 -52.52 45.62
C SER A 226 9.92 -52.92 45.22
N ALA A 227 10.29 -54.18 45.47
CA ALA A 227 11.53 -54.77 44.94
C ALA A 227 11.57 -54.83 43.40
N THR A 228 10.43 -54.59 42.72
CA THR A 228 10.35 -54.37 41.26
C THR A 228 10.70 -52.95 40.84
N ASP A 229 10.54 -51.97 41.73
CA ASP A 229 10.54 -50.54 41.40
C ASP A 229 11.94 -49.97 41.61
N LYS A 230 12.82 -50.32 40.66
CA LYS A 230 14.23 -49.96 40.67
C LYS A 230 14.45 -48.44 40.71
N LEU A 231 15.02 -47.98 41.83
CA LEU A 231 15.39 -46.59 42.07
C LEU A 231 16.86 -46.38 41.67
N PRO A 232 17.18 -45.49 40.72
CA PRO A 232 18.57 -45.16 40.40
C PRO A 232 19.22 -44.40 41.57
N GLY A 233 20.47 -44.76 41.88
CA GLY A 233 21.30 -44.08 42.88
C GLY A 233 22.48 -43.35 42.22
N ILE A 234 22.78 -42.15 42.68
CA ILE A 234 24.04 -41.46 42.41
C ILE A 234 24.77 -41.25 43.74
N ILE A 235 26.03 -41.68 43.80
CA ILE A 235 26.89 -41.55 44.96
C ILE A 235 28.07 -40.62 44.65
N GLN A 236 28.24 -39.61 45.49
CA GLN A 236 29.42 -38.76 45.58
C GLN A 236 30.19 -39.11 46.85
N ILE A 237 31.50 -39.32 46.70
CA ILE A 237 32.44 -39.47 47.82
C ILE A 237 33.50 -38.38 47.68
N ASP A 238 33.77 -37.70 48.79
CA ASP A 238 34.76 -36.65 48.92
C ASP A 238 35.77 -37.05 50.01
N THR A 239 36.97 -37.45 49.60
CA THR A 239 38.02 -37.95 50.50
C THR A 239 39.37 -37.30 50.18
N ASP A 240 40.18 -37.08 51.21
CA ASP A 240 41.55 -36.58 51.10
C ASP A 240 42.50 -37.57 50.40
N SER A 241 42.22 -38.87 50.52
CA SER A 241 42.82 -39.94 49.71
C SER A 241 41.99 -40.29 48.47
N THR A 242 42.64 -40.53 47.32
CA THR A 242 42.00 -41.10 46.14
C THR A 242 41.68 -42.58 46.33
N LEU A 243 40.39 -42.95 46.29
CA LEU A 243 39.93 -44.34 46.22
C LEU A 243 40.17 -44.92 44.83
N SER A 244 40.40 -46.23 44.75
CA SER A 244 40.54 -46.96 43.49
C SER A 244 39.22 -47.60 43.02
N ASP A 245 39.09 -47.87 41.72
CA ASP A 245 37.85 -48.37 41.10
C ASP A 245 37.40 -49.72 41.68
N GLU A 246 38.34 -50.58 42.10
CA GLU A 246 38.03 -51.87 42.75
C GLU A 246 37.33 -51.68 44.11
N GLU A 247 37.71 -50.66 44.86
CA GLU A 247 37.14 -50.33 46.18
C GLU A 247 35.76 -49.71 46.03
N LEU A 248 35.59 -48.81 45.06
CA LEU A 248 34.29 -48.24 44.69
C LEU A 248 33.33 -49.34 44.20
N LEU A 249 33.81 -50.31 43.43
CA LEU A 249 33.03 -51.47 42.99
C LEU A 249 32.70 -52.43 44.14
N ALA A 250 33.61 -52.61 45.11
CA ALA A 250 33.35 -53.40 46.32
C ALA A 250 32.25 -52.75 47.18
N VAL A 251 32.33 -51.44 47.40
CA VAL A 251 31.28 -50.65 48.07
C VAL A 251 29.96 -50.75 47.30
N LYS A 252 29.98 -50.57 45.96
CA LYS A 252 28.80 -50.72 45.10
C LYS A 252 28.09 -52.05 45.33
N ASN A 253 28.83 -53.15 45.16
CA ASN A 253 28.27 -54.50 45.25
C ASN A 253 27.76 -54.82 46.66
N LYS A 254 28.37 -54.25 47.71
CA LYS A 254 27.95 -54.39 49.11
C LYS A 254 26.65 -53.61 49.37
N VAL A 255 26.48 -52.41 48.79
CA VAL A 255 25.24 -51.60 48.87
C VAL A 255 24.11 -52.20 48.04
N GLU A 256 24.30 -52.48 46.75
CA GLU A 256 23.25 -53.05 45.88
C GLU A 256 22.76 -54.43 46.38
N LYS A 257 23.59 -55.17 47.11
CA LYS A 257 23.21 -56.44 47.77
C LYS A 257 22.40 -56.24 49.06
N LEU A 258 22.68 -55.19 49.84
CA LEU A 258 21.93 -54.88 51.07
C LEU A 258 20.59 -54.19 50.76
N TYR A 259 20.55 -53.37 49.71
CA TYR A 259 19.38 -52.60 49.29
C TYR A 259 19.06 -52.81 47.80
N PRO A 260 18.47 -53.95 47.40
CA PRO A 260 18.26 -54.31 45.98
C PRO A 260 17.37 -53.35 45.17
N VAL A 261 16.60 -52.49 45.85
CA VAL A 261 15.81 -51.40 45.25
C VAL A 261 16.72 -50.34 44.61
N LEU A 262 17.93 -50.13 45.14
CA LEU A 262 18.88 -49.11 44.68
C LEU A 262 19.71 -49.64 43.50
N SER A 263 19.15 -49.59 42.29
CA SER A 263 19.78 -50.15 41.09
C SER A 263 19.31 -49.42 39.82
N PRO A 264 20.21 -48.96 38.93
CA PRO A 264 21.67 -48.97 39.04
C PRO A 264 22.16 -47.89 40.01
N LEU A 265 23.22 -48.22 40.75
CA LEU A 265 23.91 -47.30 41.63
C LEU A 265 25.25 -46.84 41.00
N ASN A 266 25.38 -45.55 40.71
CA ASN A 266 26.52 -44.98 39.98
C ASN A 266 27.36 -44.06 40.88
N PHE A 267 28.69 -44.15 40.78
CA PHE A 267 29.60 -43.27 41.49
C PHE A 267 30.00 -42.12 40.58
N GLU A 268 29.77 -40.89 41.03
CA GLU A 268 30.06 -39.67 40.27
C GLU A 268 30.82 -38.67 41.15
N PRO A 269 32.16 -38.76 41.21
CA PRO A 269 32.98 -37.94 42.12
C PRO A 269 33.00 -36.44 41.75
N ARG A 270 32.46 -36.10 40.56
CA ARG A 270 32.30 -34.73 40.06
C ARG A 270 30.89 -34.17 40.22
N LEU A 271 29.95 -34.93 40.80
CA LEU A 271 28.55 -34.53 40.93
C LEU A 271 28.41 -33.12 41.53
N SER A 272 27.56 -32.32 40.90
CA SER A 272 27.37 -30.92 41.19
C SER A 272 25.90 -30.53 41.08
N LEU A 273 25.56 -29.30 41.43
CA LEU A 273 24.23 -28.76 41.15
C LEU A 273 24.01 -28.56 39.62
N GLU A 274 25.06 -28.45 38.80
CA GLU A 274 24.99 -28.39 37.33
C GLU A 274 24.43 -29.69 36.71
N ASP A 275 24.59 -30.81 37.41
CA ASP A 275 24.01 -32.08 36.98
C ASP A 275 22.49 -32.13 37.17
N ILE A 276 21.93 -31.36 38.12
CA ILE A 276 20.48 -31.26 38.35
C ILE A 276 19.79 -30.64 37.13
N ASP A 277 20.39 -29.60 36.53
CA ASP A 277 19.91 -28.96 35.29
C ASP A 277 19.74 -29.99 34.16
N ASN A 278 20.79 -30.79 33.94
CA ASN A 278 20.79 -31.88 32.97
C ASN A 278 19.78 -33.00 33.32
N LEU A 279 19.60 -33.32 34.61
CA LEU A 279 18.65 -34.34 35.06
C LEU A 279 17.18 -33.91 34.88
N LEU A 280 16.85 -32.63 35.12
CA LEU A 280 15.50 -32.04 34.91
C LEU A 280 15.07 -32.05 33.44
N ASP A 281 16.02 -32.02 32.50
CA ASP A 281 15.75 -32.14 31.08
C ASP A 281 15.76 -33.59 30.57
N THR A 282 16.66 -34.44 31.07
CA THR A 282 16.86 -35.80 30.51
C THR A 282 16.04 -36.91 31.17
N ARG A 283 15.55 -36.76 32.42
CA ARG A 283 14.89 -37.84 33.17
C ARG A 283 13.46 -37.60 33.70
N PRO A 284 12.53 -36.94 32.97
CA PRO A 284 11.13 -36.73 33.41
C PRO A 284 10.23 -38.00 33.32
N ALA A 285 10.81 -39.19 33.57
CA ALA A 285 10.16 -40.49 33.35
C ALA A 285 10.50 -41.56 34.40
N MET A 286 11.26 -41.23 35.45
CA MET A 286 11.59 -42.14 36.56
C MET A 286 10.79 -41.74 37.81
N ASP A 287 10.21 -42.70 38.53
CA ASP A 287 9.44 -42.44 39.76
C ASP A 287 10.34 -42.10 40.98
N GLY A 288 11.62 -41.79 40.76
CA GLY A 288 12.53 -41.25 41.77
C GLY A 288 14.01 -41.29 41.36
N LEU A 289 14.84 -40.65 42.18
CA LEU A 289 16.30 -40.63 42.15
C LEU A 289 16.82 -40.49 43.57
N LEU A 290 17.79 -41.32 43.98
CA LEU A 290 18.50 -41.14 45.26
C LEU A 290 19.88 -40.51 44.99
N ILE A 291 20.18 -39.41 45.67
CA ILE A 291 21.53 -38.82 45.73
C ILE A 291 22.10 -39.09 47.12
N ILE A 292 23.33 -39.60 47.21
CA ILE A 292 24.09 -39.74 48.45
C ILE A 292 25.41 -38.98 48.26
N SER A 293 25.72 -38.04 49.15
CA SER A 293 27.00 -37.32 49.18
C SER A 293 27.64 -37.46 50.56
N VAL A 294 28.90 -37.89 50.60
CA VAL A 294 29.66 -38.19 51.82
C VAL A 294 31.06 -37.58 51.74
N ARG A 295 31.48 -36.92 52.83
CA ARG A 295 32.86 -36.46 53.05
C ARG A 295 33.46 -37.18 54.25
N LEU A 296 34.61 -37.79 54.06
CA LEU A 296 35.39 -38.49 55.07
C LEU A 296 36.87 -38.13 54.89
N LEU A 297 37.59 -37.92 55.99
CA LEU A 297 38.96 -37.47 56.02
C LEU A 297 39.80 -38.46 56.83
N GLN A 298 41.05 -38.68 56.40
CA GLN A 298 42.06 -39.38 57.18
C GLN A 298 42.77 -38.41 58.15
N THR A 299 43.03 -37.19 57.69
CA THR A 299 43.65 -36.11 58.50
C THR A 299 42.87 -34.80 58.35
N PRO A 300 41.77 -34.59 59.10
CA PRO A 300 41.07 -33.32 59.14
C PRO A 300 41.96 -32.17 59.65
N GLN A 301 41.68 -30.95 59.19
CA GLN A 301 42.41 -29.72 59.55
C GLN A 301 41.52 -28.73 60.32
N GLU A 302 42.04 -27.53 60.60
CA GLU A 302 41.26 -26.46 61.23
C GLU A 302 40.06 -26.07 60.35
N GLY A 303 38.86 -26.16 60.91
CA GLY A 303 37.60 -25.88 60.23
C GLY A 303 37.03 -27.01 59.38
N ASP A 304 37.72 -28.16 59.25
CA ASP A 304 37.21 -29.30 58.47
C ASP A 304 36.05 -30.02 59.17
N ALA A 305 35.14 -30.56 58.35
CA ALA A 305 34.12 -31.48 58.84
C ALA A 305 33.83 -32.65 57.89
N GLU A 306 33.70 -33.84 58.49
CA GLU A 306 33.06 -34.99 57.86
C GLU A 306 31.54 -34.85 57.90
N ALA A 307 30.86 -35.33 56.87
CA ALA A 307 29.40 -35.29 56.80
C ALA A 307 28.86 -36.37 55.86
N GLY A 308 27.61 -36.76 56.08
CA GLY A 308 26.84 -37.57 55.15
C GLY A 308 25.46 -36.97 54.92
N VAL A 309 25.02 -36.92 53.66
CA VAL A 309 23.67 -36.49 53.26
C VAL A 309 23.12 -37.46 52.22
N ALA A 310 21.85 -37.82 52.36
CA ALA A 310 21.10 -38.57 51.36
C ALA A 310 19.76 -37.88 51.07
N LEU A 311 19.44 -37.70 49.77
CA LEU A 311 18.26 -36.98 49.26
C LEU A 311 17.48 -37.87 48.30
N LEU A 312 16.21 -38.14 48.61
CA LEU A 312 15.28 -38.87 47.74
C LEU A 312 14.42 -37.89 46.94
N LEU A 313 14.72 -37.75 45.65
CA LEU A 313 14.07 -36.84 44.71
C LEU A 313 13.02 -37.60 43.87
N GLY A 314 11.75 -37.29 44.07
CA GLY A 314 10.64 -37.73 43.21
C GLY A 314 10.47 -36.86 41.96
N SER A 315 10.02 -37.45 40.86
CA SER A 315 9.73 -36.74 39.60
C SER A 315 8.26 -36.95 39.20
N LYS A 316 7.38 -36.05 39.67
CA LYS A 316 5.94 -36.12 39.36
C LYS A 316 5.64 -35.57 37.96
N LYS A 317 4.71 -36.22 37.25
CA LYS A 317 4.20 -35.75 35.95
C LYS A 317 3.25 -34.55 36.09
N GLY A 318 3.81 -33.37 36.35
CA GLY A 318 3.14 -32.07 36.24
C GLY A 318 3.55 -31.05 37.31
N ASN A 319 3.46 -29.76 36.99
CA ASN A 319 3.82 -28.62 37.86
C ASN A 319 2.83 -28.37 39.03
N GLN A 320 2.29 -29.43 39.63
CA GLN A 320 1.50 -29.39 40.86
C GLN A 320 2.31 -30.06 41.98
N PRO A 321 2.79 -29.29 42.98
CA PRO A 321 3.53 -29.86 44.11
C PRO A 321 2.62 -30.81 44.90
N ALA A 322 3.22 -31.82 45.54
CA ALA A 322 2.52 -32.62 46.52
C ALA A 322 2.25 -31.79 47.78
N GLU A 323 1.08 -31.97 48.39
CA GLU A 323 0.81 -31.36 49.71
C GLU A 323 1.86 -31.85 50.72
N ARG A 324 2.72 -30.93 51.17
CA ARG A 324 3.83 -31.14 52.14
C ARG A 324 5.11 -31.81 51.62
N CYS A 325 5.48 -31.66 50.35
CA CYS A 325 6.86 -31.89 49.88
C CYS A 325 7.55 -30.56 49.54
N ALA A 326 8.84 -30.44 49.84
CA ALA A 326 9.67 -29.35 49.32
C ALA A 326 9.98 -29.59 47.83
N CYS A 327 10.06 -28.52 47.03
CA CYS A 327 10.42 -28.63 45.62
C CYS A 327 11.82 -28.06 45.37
N LEU A 328 12.60 -28.79 44.56
CA LEU A 328 13.97 -28.46 44.18
C LEU A 328 13.93 -28.00 42.72
N HIS A 329 13.98 -26.68 42.53
CA HIS A 329 13.89 -26.04 41.21
C HIS A 329 15.23 -26.08 40.48
N ARG A 330 15.26 -25.71 39.19
CA ARG A 330 16.48 -25.68 38.39
C ARG A 330 17.51 -24.70 39.00
N PRO A 331 18.73 -25.14 39.34
CA PRO A 331 19.76 -24.25 39.89
C PRO A 331 20.40 -23.38 38.79
N GLU A 332 20.71 -22.12 39.11
CA GLU A 332 21.35 -21.19 38.16
C GLU A 332 22.84 -20.97 38.48
N LEU A 333 23.72 -21.28 37.53
CA LEU A 333 25.17 -21.06 37.65
C LEU A 333 25.56 -19.61 37.29
N THR A 334 26.10 -18.88 38.27
CA THR A 334 26.63 -17.52 38.03
C THR A 334 27.86 -17.54 37.11
N LYS A 335 27.75 -16.89 35.93
CA LYS A 335 28.85 -16.84 34.92
C LYS A 335 29.90 -15.76 35.19
N ASP A 336 29.58 -14.71 35.94
CA ASP A 336 30.51 -13.72 36.48
C ASP A 336 29.88 -13.00 37.68
N ILE A 337 30.71 -12.45 38.57
CA ILE A 337 30.25 -11.67 39.73
C ILE A 337 29.43 -10.45 39.28
N ALA A 338 29.76 -9.84 38.13
CA ALA A 338 28.95 -8.77 37.54
C ALA A 338 27.54 -9.22 37.10
N THR A 339 27.34 -10.51 36.78
CA THR A 339 26.02 -11.06 36.42
C THR A 339 25.28 -11.67 37.61
N LEU A 340 25.85 -11.65 38.82
CA LEU A 340 25.32 -12.35 40.00
C LEU A 340 23.86 -12.02 40.32
N ASN A 341 23.49 -10.72 40.26
CA ASN A 341 22.10 -10.31 40.46
C ASN A 341 21.16 -10.80 39.37
N GLN A 342 21.64 -11.05 38.14
CA GLN A 342 20.82 -11.63 37.07
C GLN A 342 20.60 -13.14 37.32
N SER A 343 21.62 -13.85 37.83
CA SER A 343 21.50 -15.26 38.19
C SER A 343 20.51 -15.49 39.36
N VAL A 344 20.46 -14.57 40.34
CA VAL A 344 19.40 -14.56 41.37
C VAL A 344 18.02 -14.47 40.72
N GLU A 345 17.75 -13.40 39.94
CA GLU A 345 16.44 -13.18 39.31
C GLU A 345 16.05 -14.34 38.37
N GLN A 346 17.02 -15.00 37.73
CA GLN A 346 16.79 -16.16 36.87
C GLN A 346 16.39 -17.41 37.68
N SER A 347 17.05 -17.68 38.81
CA SER A 347 16.66 -18.77 39.73
C SER A 347 15.28 -18.55 40.36
N LEU A 348 14.94 -17.30 40.73
CA LEU A 348 13.61 -16.92 41.20
C LEU A 348 12.56 -17.15 40.10
N GLN A 349 12.89 -16.86 38.83
CA GLN A 349 12.03 -17.16 37.69
C GLN A 349 11.82 -18.68 37.48
N TRP A 350 12.83 -19.52 37.74
CA TRP A 350 12.69 -20.98 37.78
C TRP A 350 11.81 -21.44 38.94
N GLY A 351 11.81 -20.72 40.06
CA GLY A 351 10.90 -20.91 41.20
C GLY A 351 9.42 -20.57 40.92
N GLU A 352 9.15 -19.61 40.03
CA GLU A 352 7.92 -18.78 40.01
C GLU A 352 7.81 -17.74 41.16
N THR A 353 8.93 -17.42 41.83
CA THR A 353 9.02 -16.48 42.97
C THR A 353 9.38 -15.06 42.57
N CYS A 354 9.12 -14.10 43.47
CA CYS A 354 9.75 -12.78 43.47
C CYS A 354 10.70 -12.64 44.67
N ARG A 355 11.61 -11.66 44.58
CA ARG A 355 12.68 -11.43 45.56
C ARG A 355 12.16 -10.99 46.93
N GLU A 356 10.97 -10.38 46.91
CA GLU A 356 10.18 -9.98 48.06
C GLU A 356 9.72 -11.18 48.90
N ASP A 357 9.40 -12.32 48.27
CA ASP A 357 8.75 -13.46 48.95
C ASP A 357 9.74 -14.33 49.76
N ILE A 358 11.05 -14.06 49.63
CA ILE A 358 12.12 -14.94 50.14
C ILE A 358 12.30 -14.75 51.65
N THR A 359 12.01 -15.81 52.42
CA THR A 359 11.97 -15.75 53.89
C THR A 359 13.27 -16.14 54.59
N HIS A 360 14.10 -16.98 53.96
CA HIS A 360 15.39 -17.41 54.53
C HIS A 360 16.43 -17.64 53.43
N LEU A 361 17.70 -17.49 53.77
CA LEU A 361 18.85 -17.73 52.88
C LEU A 361 19.84 -18.70 53.55
N TRP A 362 20.08 -19.84 52.91
CA TRP A 362 21.03 -20.87 53.32
C TRP A 362 22.32 -20.73 52.51
N LEU A 363 23.45 -20.54 53.20
CA LEU A 363 24.76 -20.26 52.61
C LEU A 363 25.69 -21.45 52.85
N ALA A 364 26.36 -21.91 51.79
CA ALA A 364 27.19 -23.12 51.77
C ALA A 364 28.48 -22.91 50.98
N GLY A 365 29.57 -23.57 51.38
CA GLY A 365 30.88 -23.48 50.72
C GLY A 365 31.62 -22.15 50.95
N PHE A 366 31.34 -21.46 52.06
CA PHE A 366 32.03 -20.24 52.48
C PHE A 366 33.11 -20.50 53.55
N GLY A 367 33.07 -21.66 54.23
CA GLY A 367 34.01 -22.03 55.29
C GLY A 367 33.87 -21.20 56.57
N ILE A 368 34.66 -21.56 57.59
CA ILE A 368 34.54 -21.04 58.97
C ILE A 368 34.99 -19.57 59.19
N GLU A 369 35.34 -18.84 58.14
CA GLU A 369 35.90 -17.47 58.24
C GLU A 369 34.85 -16.35 58.11
N ASN A 370 33.55 -16.65 58.25
CA ASN A 370 32.42 -15.72 58.04
C ASN A 370 32.53 -14.92 56.71
N LYS A 371 32.92 -15.61 55.64
CA LYS A 371 33.07 -15.00 54.29
C LYS A 371 31.71 -14.62 53.70
N ALA A 372 30.65 -15.35 54.03
CA ALA A 372 29.34 -15.19 53.41
C ALA A 372 28.71 -13.81 53.67
N GLN A 373 28.79 -13.29 54.91
CA GLN A 373 28.27 -11.97 55.26
C GLN A 373 28.96 -10.84 54.46
N ASN A 374 30.30 -10.91 54.36
CA ASN A 374 31.09 -9.97 53.56
C ASN A 374 30.77 -10.08 52.07
N PHE A 375 30.57 -11.31 51.57
CA PHE A 375 30.23 -11.56 50.18
C PHE A 375 28.86 -10.95 49.79
N LEU A 376 27.83 -11.14 50.61
CA LEU A 376 26.50 -10.57 50.36
C LEU A 376 26.53 -9.03 50.34
N ALA A 377 27.22 -8.43 51.32
CA ALA A 377 27.36 -6.98 51.43
C ALA A 377 28.09 -6.36 50.24
N ASN A 378 29.27 -6.90 49.87
CA ASN A 378 30.11 -6.37 48.80
C ASN A 378 29.42 -6.42 47.42
N ASN A 379 28.53 -7.40 47.20
CA ASN A 379 27.84 -7.59 45.92
C ASN A 379 26.44 -6.94 45.86
N ASN A 380 26.06 -6.12 46.86
CA ASN A 380 24.75 -5.46 46.96
C ASN A 380 23.54 -6.41 46.83
N LEU A 381 23.68 -7.66 47.28
CA LEU A 381 22.59 -8.62 47.32
C LEU A 381 21.63 -8.25 48.46
N ARG A 382 20.38 -7.96 48.13
CA ARG A 382 19.36 -7.51 49.09
C ARG A 382 18.08 -8.32 48.92
N PHE A 383 17.56 -8.82 50.04
CA PHE A 383 16.29 -9.53 50.13
C PHE A 383 15.42 -8.80 51.17
N PRO A 384 14.21 -8.31 50.83
CA PRO A 384 13.47 -7.37 51.67
C PRO A 384 13.14 -7.86 53.08
N HIS A 385 12.71 -9.12 53.24
CA HIS A 385 12.38 -9.67 54.56
C HIS A 385 13.63 -10.02 55.39
N ILE A 386 14.61 -10.70 54.79
CA ILE A 386 15.86 -11.09 55.47
C ILE A 386 16.62 -9.88 56.04
N ASN A 387 16.62 -8.75 55.32
CA ASN A 387 17.29 -7.53 55.77
C ASN A 387 16.57 -6.81 56.94
N ALA A 388 15.35 -7.22 57.31
CA ALA A 388 14.62 -6.67 58.44
C ALA A 388 14.76 -7.52 59.72
N GLU A 389 14.86 -8.85 59.58
CA GLU A 389 14.92 -9.80 60.71
C GLU A 389 16.31 -10.44 60.92
N GLY A 390 17.23 -10.31 59.95
CA GLY A 390 18.63 -10.75 60.05
C GLY A 390 18.87 -12.23 59.73
N THR A 391 17.89 -12.93 59.18
CA THR A 391 17.86 -14.40 59.05
C THR A 391 18.48 -14.93 57.76
N PHE A 392 19.82 -15.01 57.74
CA PHE A 392 20.54 -15.94 56.87
C PHE A 392 21.35 -16.93 57.72
N THR A 393 21.60 -18.13 57.20
CA THR A 393 22.40 -19.16 57.89
C THR A 393 23.55 -19.58 57.00
N ASP A 394 24.78 -19.20 57.38
CA ASP A 394 26.00 -19.87 56.93
C ASP A 394 26.10 -21.21 57.66
N ILE A 395 26.00 -22.31 56.90
CA ILE A 395 26.00 -23.65 57.50
C ILE A 395 27.41 -24.08 57.88
N ASP A 396 28.43 -23.69 57.12
CA ASP A 396 29.82 -24.11 57.35
C ASP A 396 30.33 -23.56 58.70
N MET A 397 29.84 -22.39 59.12
CA MET A 397 30.07 -21.81 60.45
C MET A 397 29.59 -22.70 61.63
N LYS A 398 28.72 -23.69 61.38
CA LYS A 398 28.15 -24.60 62.40
C LYS A 398 28.45 -26.08 62.14
N SER A 399 28.46 -26.52 60.88
CA SER A 399 28.87 -27.87 60.51
C SER A 399 30.38 -28.04 60.48
N GLY A 400 31.14 -26.96 60.26
CA GLY A 400 32.47 -27.02 59.66
C GLY A 400 32.38 -27.13 58.14
N PHE A 401 33.51 -27.00 57.45
CA PHE A 401 33.58 -27.07 55.99
C PHE A 401 33.42 -28.52 55.51
N THR A 402 32.20 -28.86 55.07
CA THR A 402 31.88 -30.21 54.60
C THR A 402 32.15 -30.42 53.11
N GLY A 403 33.02 -29.62 52.49
CA GLY A 403 33.44 -29.75 51.09
C GLY A 403 32.28 -29.94 50.11
N LYS A 404 32.36 -30.97 49.26
CA LYS A 404 31.30 -31.26 48.25
C LYS A 404 29.94 -31.66 48.84
N VAL A 405 29.86 -31.93 50.15
CA VAL A 405 28.58 -32.23 50.84
C VAL A 405 27.83 -30.96 51.23
N SER A 406 28.52 -29.81 51.38
CA SER A 406 27.91 -28.55 51.84
C SER A 406 26.68 -28.09 51.02
N PRO A 407 26.66 -28.16 49.66
CA PRO A 407 25.47 -27.80 48.89
C PRO A 407 24.26 -28.72 49.20
N TRP A 408 24.49 -30.03 49.28
CA TRP A 408 23.45 -31.01 49.59
C TRP A 408 22.95 -30.90 51.02
N LEU A 409 23.83 -30.54 51.97
CA LEU A 409 23.49 -30.27 53.36
C LEU A 409 22.58 -29.03 53.47
N ALA A 410 22.86 -27.96 52.72
CA ALA A 410 22.00 -26.78 52.65
C ALA A 410 20.59 -27.12 52.16
N ILE A 411 20.48 -27.88 51.05
CA ILE A 411 19.19 -28.36 50.52
C ILE A 411 18.43 -29.19 51.56
N ALA A 412 19.12 -30.11 52.25
CA ALA A 412 18.52 -30.97 53.27
C ALA A 412 18.00 -30.17 54.48
N LEU A 413 18.73 -29.15 54.93
CA LEU A 413 18.34 -28.26 56.03
C LEU A 413 17.18 -27.32 55.62
N ALA A 414 17.25 -26.71 54.43
CA ALA A 414 16.21 -25.84 53.88
C ALA A 414 14.86 -26.56 53.76
N ALA A 415 14.88 -27.80 53.26
CA ALA A 415 13.69 -28.65 53.22
C ALA A 415 13.22 -29.07 54.62
N GLY A 416 14.14 -29.34 55.55
CA GLY A 416 13.83 -29.63 56.95
C GLY A 416 13.06 -28.50 57.64
N ASN A 417 13.31 -27.24 57.26
CA ASN A 417 12.68 -26.03 57.79
C ASN A 417 11.21 -25.83 57.34
N THR A 418 10.71 -26.61 56.38
CA THR A 418 9.36 -26.42 55.79
C THR A 418 8.19 -26.86 56.68
N ALA A 419 8.44 -27.27 57.93
CA ALA A 419 7.46 -27.95 58.79
C ALA A 419 6.26 -27.08 59.21
N GLU A 420 6.44 -25.76 59.41
CA GLU A 420 5.37 -24.84 59.83
C GLU A 420 5.06 -23.71 58.84
N LYS A 421 5.98 -23.40 57.92
CA LYS A 421 5.85 -22.28 56.96
C LYS A 421 6.04 -22.79 55.54
N SER A 422 5.00 -22.69 54.72
CA SER A 422 5.05 -22.94 53.27
C SER A 422 5.60 -21.72 52.53
N SER A 423 6.80 -21.25 52.92
CA SER A 423 7.40 -20.03 52.39
C SER A 423 8.65 -20.30 51.55
N PRO A 424 8.96 -19.42 50.56
CA PRO A 424 10.18 -19.49 49.77
C PRO A 424 11.45 -19.38 50.60
N GLN A 425 12.49 -20.09 50.18
CA GLN A 425 13.79 -20.19 50.86
C GLN A 425 14.89 -20.43 49.81
N LEU A 426 15.92 -19.58 49.88
CA LEU A 426 16.99 -19.55 48.89
C LEU A 426 18.18 -20.39 49.36
N VAL A 427 18.62 -21.35 48.54
CA VAL A 427 19.90 -22.06 48.75
C VAL A 427 20.98 -21.44 47.87
N MET A 428 22.12 -21.09 48.46
CA MET A 428 23.25 -20.44 47.80
C MET A 428 24.57 -21.08 48.21
N SER A 429 25.12 -21.90 47.30
CA SER A 429 26.43 -22.54 47.45
C SER A 429 27.53 -21.74 46.77
N MET A 430 28.78 -21.85 47.21
CA MET A 430 29.98 -21.49 46.45
C MET A 430 30.92 -22.71 46.33
N PRO A 431 31.38 -23.10 45.13
CA PRO A 431 32.33 -24.21 44.96
C PRO A 431 33.76 -23.71 45.18
N ASP A 432 34.59 -24.53 45.82
CA ASP A 432 35.95 -24.12 46.18
C ASP A 432 36.83 -23.87 44.94
N THR A 433 37.78 -22.95 45.07
CA THR A 433 38.68 -22.40 44.04
C THR A 433 38.04 -21.61 42.88
N ALA A 434 36.72 -21.36 42.88
CA ALA A 434 36.09 -20.44 41.91
C ALA A 434 35.02 -19.54 42.54
N ASN A 435 35.24 -18.21 42.47
CA ASN A 435 34.45 -17.17 43.14
C ASN A 435 33.05 -16.95 42.48
N ARG A 436 32.15 -17.93 42.58
CA ARG A 436 30.84 -17.98 41.89
C ARG A 436 29.75 -18.67 42.72
N PRO A 437 28.73 -17.93 43.20
CA PRO A 437 27.59 -18.52 43.88
C PRO A 437 26.53 -19.14 42.96
N TRP A 438 25.75 -20.04 43.55
CA TRP A 438 24.58 -20.73 42.99
C TRP A 438 23.29 -20.25 43.65
N TRP A 439 22.12 -20.59 43.08
CA TRP A 439 20.81 -20.13 43.56
C TRP A 439 19.65 -21.09 43.19
N GLU A 440 18.75 -21.38 44.12
CA GLU A 440 17.48 -22.15 43.95
C GLU A 440 16.36 -21.58 44.84
N ASP A 441 15.11 -21.42 44.36
CA ASP A 441 13.95 -20.99 45.18
C ASP A 441 12.57 -21.47 44.66
N ASN A 442 11.47 -21.17 45.40
CA ASN A 442 10.15 -21.81 45.29
C ASN A 442 8.94 -20.84 45.32
N VAL A 443 8.14 -20.74 44.23
CA VAL A 443 6.64 -20.66 44.23
C VAL A 443 5.95 -19.48 44.97
N LYS A 444 5.03 -18.63 44.44
CA LYS A 444 4.23 -18.45 43.19
C LYS A 444 3.41 -17.11 43.31
N HIS A 445 2.68 -16.46 42.37
CA HIS A 445 2.35 -16.54 40.93
C HIS A 445 1.46 -15.31 40.53
N ILE A 446 1.57 -14.67 39.33
CA ILE A 446 0.63 -13.59 38.87
C ILE A 446 0.26 -13.67 37.37
N THR A 447 -1.04 -13.58 37.05
CA THR A 447 -1.57 -13.50 35.68
C THR A 447 -1.59 -12.06 35.11
N ARG A 448 -1.27 -11.89 33.81
CA ARG A 448 -1.30 -10.57 33.14
C ARG A 448 -2.21 -10.59 31.88
N GLY A 449 -3.24 -9.76 31.88
CA GLY A 449 -4.26 -9.73 30.82
C GLY A 449 -3.76 -9.25 29.46
N ILE A 450 -3.98 -10.05 28.41
CA ILE A 450 -3.54 -9.77 27.03
C ILE A 450 -4.39 -8.64 26.42
N LYS A 451 -3.80 -7.45 26.25
CA LYS A 451 -4.47 -6.26 25.69
C LYS A 451 -4.32 -6.20 24.16
N ASN A 452 -4.91 -7.19 23.47
CA ASN A 452 -4.71 -7.42 22.03
C ASN A 452 -5.33 -6.33 21.13
N SER A 453 -4.52 -5.36 20.71
CA SER A 453 -4.86 -4.30 19.75
C SER A 453 -5.45 -4.84 18.44
N ASN A 454 -5.00 -6.02 18.00
CA ASN A 454 -5.37 -6.62 16.72
C ASN A 454 -6.86 -7.00 16.62
N PHE A 455 -7.54 -7.28 17.74
CA PHE A 455 -8.97 -7.61 17.74
C PHE A 455 -9.84 -6.42 17.30
N GLN A 456 -9.49 -5.20 17.71
CA GLN A 456 -10.24 -3.99 17.36
C GLN A 456 -10.16 -3.69 15.86
N LEU A 457 -8.99 -3.93 15.23
CA LEU A 457 -8.80 -3.72 13.80
C LEU A 457 -9.60 -4.74 12.97
N TRP A 458 -9.64 -6.01 13.40
CA TRP A 458 -10.48 -7.04 12.79
C TRP A 458 -11.98 -6.70 12.85
N LEU A 459 -12.46 -6.22 14.00
CA LEU A 459 -13.84 -5.80 14.19
C LEU A 459 -14.22 -4.64 13.24
N ILE A 460 -13.35 -3.64 13.08
CA ILE A 460 -13.57 -2.49 12.18
C ILE A 460 -13.63 -2.93 10.71
N LEU A 461 -12.70 -3.79 10.25
CA LEU A 461 -12.71 -4.29 8.88
C LEU A 461 -13.96 -5.14 8.58
N PHE A 462 -14.41 -5.96 9.53
CA PHE A 462 -15.63 -6.74 9.40
C PHE A 462 -16.89 -5.86 9.31
N VAL A 463 -17.01 -4.84 10.17
CA VAL A 463 -18.13 -3.88 10.13
C VAL A 463 -18.18 -3.13 8.80
N LEU A 464 -17.04 -2.69 8.26
CA LEU A 464 -16.96 -2.03 6.95
C LEU A 464 -17.40 -2.96 5.81
N LEU A 465 -17.06 -4.26 5.88
CA LEU A 465 -17.51 -5.26 4.91
C LEU A 465 -19.04 -5.45 4.97
N CYS A 466 -19.61 -5.58 6.16
CA CYS A 466 -21.06 -5.68 6.36
C CYS A 466 -21.81 -4.44 5.84
N ILE A 467 -21.33 -3.23 6.13
CA ILE A 467 -21.90 -1.98 5.62
C ILE A 467 -21.89 -1.96 4.08
N GLY A 468 -20.76 -2.34 3.45
CA GLY A 468 -20.65 -2.37 2.00
C GLY A 468 -21.59 -3.39 1.34
N VAL A 469 -21.69 -4.60 1.91
CA VAL A 469 -22.63 -5.63 1.41
C VAL A 469 -24.09 -5.19 1.55
N ALA A 470 -24.45 -4.55 2.67
CA ALA A 470 -25.76 -3.96 2.86
C ALA A 470 -26.05 -2.84 1.82
N LEU A 471 -25.06 -2.00 1.51
CA LEU A 471 -25.20 -0.96 0.49
C LEU A 471 -25.47 -1.56 -0.90
N CYS A 472 -24.73 -2.60 -1.29
CA CYS A 472 -24.97 -3.35 -2.52
C CYS A 472 -26.37 -3.97 -2.58
N PHE A 473 -26.87 -4.48 -1.46
CA PHE A 473 -28.22 -5.07 -1.36
C PHE A 473 -29.32 -4.00 -1.50
N ILE A 474 -29.19 -2.87 -0.80
CA ILE A 474 -30.15 -1.75 -0.86
C ILE A 474 -30.20 -1.16 -2.28
N ILE A 475 -29.04 -0.85 -2.89
CA ILE A 475 -28.99 -0.29 -4.25
C ILE A 475 -29.62 -1.24 -5.28
N LYS A 476 -29.52 -2.56 -5.09
CA LYS A 476 -30.14 -3.54 -5.99
C LYS A 476 -31.64 -3.69 -5.78
N ASN A 477 -32.09 -3.84 -4.53
CA ASN A 477 -33.44 -4.32 -4.21
C ASN A 477 -34.43 -3.20 -3.87
N ASP A 478 -33.97 -2.10 -3.25
CA ASP A 478 -34.83 -0.99 -2.81
C ASP A 478 -34.11 0.37 -2.95
N PRO A 479 -33.84 0.82 -4.19
CA PRO A 479 -33.11 2.06 -4.47
C PRO A 479 -33.87 3.33 -4.04
N ALA A 480 -35.18 3.22 -3.79
CA ALA A 480 -36.02 4.34 -3.37
C ALA A 480 -35.60 4.93 -2.02
N GLN A 481 -35.06 4.11 -1.10
CA GLN A 481 -34.52 4.56 0.19
C GLN A 481 -33.33 5.53 0.03
N LEU A 482 -32.64 5.49 -1.11
CA LEU A 482 -31.51 6.37 -1.45
C LEU A 482 -31.92 7.49 -2.43
N GLY A 483 -33.22 7.66 -2.71
CA GLY A 483 -33.73 8.64 -3.67
C GLY A 483 -33.46 8.30 -5.14
N ILE A 484 -33.10 7.06 -5.45
CA ILE A 484 -32.74 6.60 -6.79
C ILE A 484 -33.95 5.92 -7.45
N SER A 485 -34.28 6.31 -8.68
CA SER A 485 -35.33 5.66 -9.48
C SER A 485 -34.91 4.24 -9.92
N GLN A 486 -35.81 3.28 -9.72
CA GLN A 486 -35.69 1.91 -10.23
C GLN A 486 -35.46 1.88 -11.76
N ASP A 487 -34.74 0.84 -12.21
CA ASP A 487 -34.38 0.57 -13.61
C ASP A 487 -33.64 1.72 -14.33
N SER A 488 -32.99 2.60 -13.57
CA SER A 488 -32.13 3.64 -14.12
C SER A 488 -30.71 3.13 -14.37
N LEU A 489 -30.12 3.56 -15.50
CA LEU A 489 -28.69 3.40 -15.80
C LEU A 489 -27.75 4.03 -14.74
N TRP A 490 -28.31 4.76 -13.76
CA TRP A 490 -27.58 5.34 -12.63
C TRP A 490 -27.53 4.38 -11.44
N GLN A 491 -28.64 3.68 -11.16
CA GLN A 491 -28.71 2.58 -10.19
C GLN A 491 -27.72 1.46 -10.54
N GLU A 492 -27.73 1.01 -11.80
CA GLU A 492 -26.85 -0.05 -12.30
C GLU A 492 -25.36 0.30 -12.13
N ARG A 493 -24.98 1.55 -12.47
CA ARG A 493 -23.60 2.04 -12.28
C ARG A 493 -23.20 2.10 -10.81
N LEU A 494 -24.08 2.61 -9.94
CA LEU A 494 -23.82 2.63 -8.50
C LEU A 494 -23.62 1.21 -7.95
N PHE A 495 -24.48 0.26 -8.33
CA PHE A 495 -24.35 -1.13 -7.94
C PHE A 495 -22.99 -1.73 -8.35
N ILE A 496 -22.56 -1.52 -9.61
CA ILE A 496 -21.26 -1.98 -10.10
C ILE A 496 -20.10 -1.34 -9.31
N THR A 497 -20.15 -0.04 -9.01
CA THR A 497 -19.10 0.61 -8.23
C THR A 497 -19.04 0.14 -6.77
N ALA A 498 -20.20 -0.06 -6.13
CA ALA A 498 -20.27 -0.60 -4.77
C ALA A 498 -19.75 -2.04 -4.72
N LEU A 499 -20.12 -2.87 -5.70
CA LEU A 499 -19.65 -4.25 -5.84
C LEU A 499 -18.11 -4.31 -5.99
N MET A 500 -17.52 -3.48 -6.85
CA MET A 500 -16.06 -3.38 -7.01
C MET A 500 -15.35 -2.95 -5.71
N CYS A 501 -15.89 -1.96 -5.00
CA CYS A 501 -15.33 -1.51 -3.71
C CYS A 501 -15.42 -2.61 -2.63
N THR A 502 -16.55 -3.32 -2.53
CA THR A 502 -16.71 -4.44 -1.58
C THR A 502 -15.81 -5.63 -1.89
N GLY A 503 -15.68 -6.01 -3.16
CA GLY A 503 -14.76 -7.06 -3.59
C GLY A 503 -13.29 -6.71 -3.28
N GLY A 504 -12.90 -5.46 -3.50
CA GLY A 504 -11.57 -4.95 -3.14
C GLY A 504 -11.28 -5.01 -1.64
N LEU A 505 -12.25 -4.65 -0.79
CA LEU A 505 -12.13 -4.76 0.66
C LEU A 505 -11.99 -6.22 1.13
N LEU A 506 -12.81 -7.12 0.57
CA LEU A 506 -12.76 -8.55 0.89
C LEU A 506 -11.43 -9.20 0.48
N LEU A 507 -10.92 -8.86 -0.71
CA LEU A 507 -9.61 -9.33 -1.18
C LEU A 507 -8.47 -8.80 -0.29
N PHE A 508 -8.55 -7.55 0.19
CA PHE A 508 -7.61 -7.01 1.16
C PHE A 508 -7.64 -7.76 2.50
N ILE A 509 -8.82 -8.10 3.02
CA ILE A 509 -8.98 -8.87 4.27
C ILE A 509 -8.40 -10.30 4.14
N ILE A 510 -8.60 -10.96 2.99
CA ILE A 510 -8.03 -12.29 2.72
C ILE A 510 -6.50 -12.23 2.64
N LEU A 511 -5.96 -11.27 1.87
CA LEU A 511 -4.51 -11.05 1.79
C LEU A 511 -3.89 -10.75 3.15
N PHE A 512 -4.54 -9.88 3.95
CA PHE A 512 -4.15 -9.56 5.33
C PHE A 512 -4.01 -10.84 6.17
N PHE A 513 -5.04 -11.71 6.20
CA PHE A 513 -5.03 -12.94 7.01
C PHE A 513 -3.96 -13.93 6.57
N ILE A 514 -3.78 -14.10 5.25
CA ILE A 514 -2.78 -15.01 4.68
C ILE A 514 -1.36 -14.50 4.99
N THR A 515 -1.08 -13.20 4.81
CA THR A 515 0.26 -12.65 5.05
C THR A 515 0.65 -12.61 6.51
N THR A 516 -0.28 -12.23 7.41
CA THR A 516 0.00 -12.17 8.86
C THR A 516 0.27 -13.56 9.43
N ARG A 517 -0.50 -14.58 9.04
CA ARG A 517 -0.39 -15.92 9.61
C ARG A 517 0.75 -16.78 9.03
N LEU A 518 1.09 -16.63 7.74
CA LEU A 518 2.09 -17.51 7.12
C LEU A 518 3.52 -16.98 7.20
N PHE A 519 3.77 -15.72 6.83
CA PHE A 519 5.15 -15.29 6.56
C PHE A 519 5.98 -14.97 7.81
N GLY A 520 5.38 -14.36 8.84
CA GLY A 520 6.09 -14.06 10.10
C GLY A 520 6.58 -15.34 10.80
N ALA A 521 5.65 -16.25 11.08
CA ALA A 521 5.94 -17.52 11.73
C ALA A 521 6.90 -18.42 10.91
N GLN A 522 6.74 -18.50 9.59
CA GLN A 522 7.69 -19.25 8.76
C GLN A 522 9.09 -18.63 8.76
N SER A 523 9.21 -17.30 8.82
CA SER A 523 10.51 -16.64 8.94
C SER A 523 11.16 -16.88 10.30
N TYR A 524 10.38 -16.85 11.39
CA TYR A 524 10.86 -17.19 12.73
C TYR A 524 11.37 -18.63 12.81
N ARG A 525 10.54 -19.61 12.43
CA ARG A 525 10.88 -21.04 12.47
C ARG A 525 12.04 -21.42 11.55
N LYS A 526 12.18 -20.77 10.39
CA LYS A 526 13.37 -20.95 9.53
C LYS A 526 14.65 -20.53 10.24
N ILE A 527 14.64 -19.41 10.96
CA ILE A 527 15.81 -18.94 11.72
C ILE A 527 16.10 -19.87 12.90
N LYS A 528 15.07 -20.25 13.69
CA LYS A 528 15.21 -21.20 14.81
C LYS A 528 15.79 -22.56 14.39
N ASN A 529 15.43 -23.03 13.20
CA ASN A 529 15.83 -24.34 12.69
C ASN A 529 17.20 -24.36 11.98
N TYR A 530 17.98 -23.27 11.98
CA TYR A 530 19.41 -23.38 11.65
C TYR A 530 20.13 -24.08 12.79
N PRO A 531 20.83 -25.21 12.55
CA PRO A 531 21.56 -25.91 13.60
C PRO A 531 22.70 -25.05 14.12
N ASN A 532 22.86 -24.98 15.44
CA ASN A 532 23.80 -24.08 16.12
C ASN A 532 25.24 -24.23 15.60
N GLY A 533 25.85 -23.08 15.27
CA GLY A 533 27.25 -22.92 14.91
C GLY A 533 27.67 -21.47 15.19
N ASP A 534 28.22 -21.26 16.38
CA ASP A 534 28.64 -19.97 16.97
C ASP A 534 27.54 -18.91 17.23
N ASN A 535 27.85 -18.02 18.17
CA ASN A 535 26.96 -16.95 18.65
C ASN A 535 26.84 -15.76 17.67
N ALA A 536 26.69 -16.03 16.37
CA ALA A 536 26.40 -15.00 15.38
C ALA A 536 24.90 -14.64 15.47
N SER A 537 24.58 -13.47 16.00
CA SER A 537 23.22 -12.95 15.92
C SER A 537 22.86 -12.65 14.47
N VAL A 538 21.57 -12.51 14.16
CA VAL A 538 21.11 -12.17 12.78
C VAL A 538 21.67 -10.83 12.28
N ALA A 539 22.22 -9.97 13.15
CA ALA A 539 23.02 -8.83 12.73
C ALA A 539 24.38 -9.26 12.13
N ASP A 540 25.11 -10.16 12.77
CA ASP A 540 26.53 -10.42 12.49
C ASP A 540 26.80 -11.09 11.13
N ILE A 541 25.78 -11.77 10.59
CA ILE A 541 25.82 -12.37 9.25
C ILE A 541 25.66 -11.31 8.15
N ASP A 542 24.76 -10.33 8.36
CA ASP A 542 24.52 -9.19 7.46
C ASP A 542 25.65 -8.14 7.56
N LEU A 543 26.34 -8.08 8.72
CA LEU A 543 27.41 -7.11 9.01
C LEU A 543 28.75 -7.43 8.34
N LYS A 544 29.06 -8.69 8.02
CA LYS A 544 30.38 -9.09 7.49
C LYS A 544 30.76 -8.54 6.11
N LEU A 545 29.85 -7.84 5.42
CA LEU A 545 30.12 -7.16 4.15
C LEU A 545 29.78 -5.65 4.12
N GLU A 546 29.27 -5.04 5.21
CA GLU A 546 28.87 -3.63 5.21
C GLU A 546 29.88 -2.70 5.89
N SER A 547 30.09 -1.51 5.31
CA SER A 547 30.98 -0.49 5.89
C SER A 547 30.43 0.02 7.25
N PRO A 548 31.29 0.36 8.23
CA PRO A 548 30.86 0.72 9.58
C PRO A 548 29.91 1.93 9.62
N HIS A 549 29.99 2.83 8.64
CA HIS A 549 29.05 3.94 8.49
C HIS A 549 27.62 3.49 8.15
N LEU A 550 27.42 2.44 7.33
CA LEU A 550 26.10 1.86 7.08
C LEU A 550 25.49 1.28 8.36
N VAL A 551 26.30 0.58 9.14
CA VAL A 551 25.93 0.00 10.45
C VAL A 551 25.47 1.10 11.41
N SER A 552 26.25 2.16 11.55
CA SER A 552 25.92 3.29 12.42
C SER A 552 24.64 4.01 11.99
N ILE A 553 24.40 4.20 10.69
CA ILE A 553 23.15 4.79 10.18
C ILE A 553 21.94 3.86 10.40
N ARG A 554 22.10 2.53 10.36
CA ARG A 554 21.08 1.55 10.79
C ARG A 554 20.77 1.70 12.29
N GLN A 555 21.79 1.81 13.14
CA GLN A 555 21.65 1.99 14.59
C GLN A 555 20.96 3.32 14.94
N LEU A 556 21.39 4.45 14.37
CA LEU A 556 20.75 5.76 14.50
C LEU A 556 19.25 5.71 14.12
N LYS A 557 18.91 5.04 13.01
CA LYS A 557 17.53 4.83 12.55
C LYS A 557 16.70 4.00 13.53
N LYS A 558 17.30 3.02 14.25
CA LYS A 558 16.65 2.24 15.33
C LYS A 558 16.45 3.11 16.58
N HIS A 559 17.49 3.84 17.00
CA HIS A 559 17.45 4.75 18.15
C HIS A 559 16.37 5.84 18.00
N LEU A 560 16.36 6.57 16.88
CA LEU A 560 15.38 7.63 16.62
C LEU A 560 13.94 7.11 16.52
N ARG A 561 13.74 5.89 16.00
CA ARG A 561 12.43 5.22 16.02
C ARG A 561 11.95 4.95 17.45
N SER A 562 12.82 4.42 18.30
CA SER A 562 12.49 4.13 19.70
C SER A 562 12.19 5.42 20.49
N ARG A 563 13.16 6.36 20.52
CA ARG A 563 13.08 7.57 21.35
C ARG A 563 11.93 8.51 20.95
N TYR A 564 11.68 8.69 19.65
CA TYR A 564 10.73 9.68 19.15
C TYR A 564 9.42 9.11 18.56
N ARG A 565 9.29 7.77 18.53
CA ARG A 565 8.11 7.01 18.08
C ARG A 565 7.61 7.44 16.68
N LEU A 566 6.29 7.34 16.44
CA LEU A 566 5.64 7.80 15.21
C LEU A 566 6.03 9.24 14.84
N LEU A 567 6.20 9.48 13.54
CA LEU A 567 6.56 10.78 12.94
C LEU A 567 7.92 11.38 13.40
N TRP A 568 8.85 10.60 13.95
CA TRP A 568 10.19 11.09 14.37
C TRP A 568 10.92 11.97 13.34
N ARG A 569 10.78 11.68 12.04
CA ARG A 569 11.35 12.46 10.91
C ARG A 569 10.90 13.92 10.84
N TYR A 570 9.86 14.28 11.58
CA TYR A 570 9.35 15.64 11.74
C TYR A 570 9.68 16.25 13.11
N LYS A 571 10.05 15.43 14.11
CA LYS A 571 10.31 15.84 15.51
C LYS A 571 11.77 16.20 15.79
N VAL A 572 12.71 15.56 15.11
CA VAL A 572 14.16 15.83 15.24
C VAL A 572 14.71 16.67 14.09
N ARG A 573 15.89 17.26 14.31
CA ARG A 573 16.76 17.90 13.32
C ARG A 573 17.96 16.98 13.03
N LEU A 574 18.42 16.87 11.78
CA LEU A 574 19.69 16.20 11.45
C LEU A 574 20.67 17.21 10.84
N LEU A 575 21.83 17.37 11.47
CA LEU A 575 22.90 18.26 11.02
C LEU A 575 24.16 17.43 10.74
N LEU A 576 24.84 17.72 9.64
CA LEU A 576 26.11 17.08 9.28
C LEU A 576 27.26 18.00 9.70
N VAL A 577 28.23 17.49 10.46
CA VAL A 577 29.42 18.24 10.86
C VAL A 577 30.60 17.77 10.02
N VAL A 578 31.16 18.65 9.21
CA VAL A 578 32.27 18.36 8.30
C VAL A 578 33.42 19.29 8.65
N GLY A 579 34.65 18.80 8.63
CA GLY A 579 35.78 19.57 9.11
C GLY A 579 37.06 18.76 9.10
N ASP A 580 38.18 19.46 9.23
CA ASP A 580 39.47 18.80 9.41
C ASP A 580 39.48 18.16 10.82
N ASP A 581 40.21 17.06 11.01
CA ASP A 581 39.94 16.15 12.13
C ASP A 581 40.17 16.78 13.51
N ALA A 582 41.22 17.59 13.63
CA ALA A 582 41.48 18.40 14.82
C ALA A 582 40.36 19.43 15.07
N ALA A 583 39.89 20.12 14.02
CA ALA A 583 38.79 21.09 14.13
C ALA A 583 37.47 20.45 14.57
N ARG A 584 37.16 19.24 14.08
CA ARG A 584 35.98 18.49 14.52
C ARG A 584 36.10 18.03 15.98
N ALA A 585 37.23 17.45 16.36
CA ALA A 585 37.47 17.00 17.73
C ALA A 585 37.48 18.16 18.75
N ALA A 586 38.01 19.33 18.37
CA ALA A 586 38.05 20.53 19.20
C ALA A 586 36.68 21.21 19.40
N LEU A 587 35.72 21.00 18.48
CA LEU A 587 34.35 21.50 18.63
C LEU A 587 33.42 20.48 19.30
N LEU A 588 33.58 19.17 19.01
CA LEU A 588 32.71 18.10 19.51
C LEU A 588 33.52 16.82 19.80
N PRO A 589 34.15 16.72 20.99
CA PRO A 589 34.88 15.53 21.39
C PRO A 589 33.99 14.27 21.33
N GLY A 590 34.54 13.16 20.84
CA GLY A 590 33.82 11.88 20.71
C GLY A 590 32.85 11.77 19.51
N LEU A 591 32.55 12.84 18.76
CA LEU A 591 31.67 12.73 17.58
C LEU A 591 32.22 11.77 16.51
N GLN A 592 33.54 11.79 16.28
CA GLN A 592 34.22 10.90 15.33
C GLN A 592 34.10 9.43 15.76
N GLU A 593 34.45 9.12 17.01
CA GLU A 593 34.39 7.77 17.60
C GLU A 593 32.99 7.17 17.57
N GLN A 594 31.97 7.97 17.86
CA GLN A 594 30.58 7.52 17.95
C GLN A 594 29.79 7.65 16.65
N HIS A 595 30.35 8.36 15.65
CA HIS A 595 29.76 8.75 14.36
C HIS A 595 28.47 9.62 14.42
N TRP A 596 27.74 9.63 15.54
CA TRP A 596 26.60 10.51 15.78
C TRP A 596 26.35 10.74 17.27
N LEU A 597 25.81 11.92 17.58
CA LEU A 597 25.48 12.40 18.93
C LEU A 597 24.07 13.01 18.94
N GLU A 598 23.28 12.81 20.00
CA GLU A 598 21.86 13.24 20.07
C GLU A 598 21.51 14.02 21.35
N GLY A 599 20.96 15.21 21.17
CA GLY A 599 20.56 16.11 22.25
C GLY A 599 19.52 17.14 21.80
N SER A 600 18.62 17.57 22.69
CA SER A 600 17.64 18.65 22.42
C SER A 600 16.84 18.51 21.10
N ARG A 601 16.54 17.28 20.70
CA ARG A 601 15.93 16.89 19.40
C ARG A 601 16.76 17.23 18.17
N THR A 602 18.07 17.32 18.30
CA THR A 602 19.03 17.56 17.24
C THR A 602 20.05 16.42 17.27
N VAL A 603 20.28 15.81 16.11
CA VAL A 603 21.35 14.84 15.90
C VAL A 603 22.47 15.53 15.14
N LEU A 604 23.68 15.44 15.67
CA LEU A 604 24.89 15.77 14.94
C LEU A 604 25.45 14.46 14.36
N ILE A 605 25.75 14.46 13.06
CA ILE A 605 26.23 13.30 12.32
C ILE A 605 27.61 13.64 11.77
N ASP A 606 28.57 12.72 11.95
CA ASP A 606 29.93 12.92 11.48
C ASP A 606 30.03 12.87 9.95
N GLY A 607 30.52 13.96 9.35
CA GLY A 607 30.67 14.11 7.90
C GLY A 607 31.91 13.45 7.33
N GLY A 608 33.06 13.64 8.00
CA GLY A 608 34.39 13.43 7.44
C GLY A 608 35.13 14.75 7.20
N SER A 609 36.23 14.69 6.45
CA SER A 609 36.91 15.86 5.88
C SER A 609 36.25 16.30 4.57
N LEU A 610 36.44 17.55 4.14
CA LEU A 610 36.12 17.99 2.76
C LEU A 610 37.32 17.85 1.80
N ASN A 611 38.48 17.43 2.30
CA ASN A 611 39.68 17.18 1.49
C ASN A 611 39.75 15.75 0.90
N GLU A 612 38.78 14.89 1.21
CA GLU A 612 38.68 13.49 0.80
C GLU A 612 37.46 13.25 -0.10
N GLU A 613 37.42 12.14 -0.85
CA GLU A 613 36.25 11.81 -1.68
C GLU A 613 35.04 11.39 -0.82
N PRO A 614 33.84 11.99 -1.01
CA PRO A 614 32.68 11.69 -0.17
C PRO A 614 32.14 10.25 -0.33
N ASP A 615 32.15 9.46 0.75
CA ASP A 615 31.60 8.09 0.81
C ASP A 615 30.16 8.01 0.27
N ALA A 616 30.04 7.46 -0.94
CA ALA A 616 28.78 7.37 -1.67
C ALA A 616 27.73 6.51 -0.94
N ASP A 617 28.13 5.50 -0.18
CA ASP A 617 27.23 4.60 0.54
C ASP A 617 26.76 5.20 1.87
N LYS A 618 27.63 5.87 2.62
CA LYS A 618 27.27 6.73 3.78
C LYS A 618 26.22 7.76 3.35
N PHE A 619 26.46 8.52 2.28
CA PHE A 619 25.49 9.52 1.80
C PHE A 619 24.23 8.87 1.18
N ALA A 620 24.32 7.72 0.51
CA ALA A 620 23.14 6.98 0.06
C ALA A 620 22.29 6.43 1.22
N ALA A 621 22.89 6.06 2.34
CA ALA A 621 22.18 5.64 3.56
C ALA A 621 21.54 6.82 4.30
N LEU A 622 22.23 7.97 4.41
CA LEU A 622 21.63 9.22 4.90
C LEU A 622 20.44 9.66 4.02
N ARG A 623 20.54 9.51 2.70
CA ARG A 623 19.40 9.71 1.77
C ARG A 623 18.24 8.75 2.03
N LYS A 624 18.50 7.49 2.39
CA LYS A 624 17.48 6.49 2.77
C LYS A 624 16.83 6.79 4.15
N LEU A 625 17.49 7.55 5.03
CA LEU A 625 17.01 7.88 6.39
C LEU A 625 15.73 8.73 6.38
N ARG A 626 15.65 9.73 5.50
CA ARG A 626 14.49 10.63 5.32
C ARG A 626 14.18 10.89 3.83
N ARG A 627 13.02 10.42 3.36
CA ARG A 627 12.53 10.44 1.95
C ARG A 627 12.40 11.80 1.23
N GLY A 628 12.80 12.92 1.81
CA GLY A 628 12.56 14.25 1.19
C GLY A 628 13.31 15.45 1.76
N ARG A 629 14.02 15.28 2.88
CA ARG A 629 15.00 16.20 3.44
C ARG A 629 16.01 15.39 4.29
N PRO A 630 17.05 14.79 3.68
CA PRO A 630 17.99 13.92 4.40
C PRO A 630 18.68 14.62 5.57
N LEU A 631 19.09 15.86 5.37
CA LEU A 631 19.67 16.75 6.38
C LEU A 631 18.89 18.06 6.42
N ASP A 632 18.85 18.69 7.60
CA ASP A 632 18.31 20.03 7.82
C ASP A 632 19.42 21.11 7.74
N GLY A 633 20.70 20.72 7.81
CA GLY A 633 21.85 21.62 7.68
C GLY A 633 23.20 20.90 7.56
N ILE A 634 24.24 21.62 7.13
CA ILE A 634 25.65 21.23 7.18
C ILE A 634 26.44 22.32 7.94
N ILE A 635 27.36 21.94 8.81
CA ILE A 635 28.35 22.83 9.44
C ILE A 635 29.72 22.46 8.89
N ARG A 636 30.45 23.43 8.31
CA ARG A 636 31.88 23.31 8.01
C ARG A 636 32.67 23.99 9.13
N VAL A 637 33.42 23.19 9.88
CA VAL A 637 34.28 23.66 10.98
C VAL A 637 35.66 24.00 10.44
N LEU A 638 36.18 25.14 10.88
CA LEU A 638 37.51 25.68 10.57
C LEU A 638 38.33 25.78 11.86
N GLU A 639 39.61 25.39 11.81
CA GLU A 639 40.47 25.34 12.99
C GLU A 639 40.93 26.75 13.43
N SER A 640 41.32 26.87 14.70
CA SER A 640 41.83 28.12 15.26
C SER A 640 43.14 28.56 14.59
N GLY A 641 43.09 29.68 13.85
CA GLY A 641 44.24 30.22 13.13
C GLY A 641 44.43 29.64 11.73
N GLN A 642 43.61 28.65 11.34
CA GLN A 642 43.54 28.17 9.97
C GLN A 642 42.82 29.21 9.09
N GLU A 643 43.55 29.81 8.15
CA GLU A 643 42.98 30.76 7.22
C GLU A 643 42.27 30.01 6.07
N LEU A 644 40.98 30.29 5.82
CA LEU A 644 40.27 29.72 4.68
C LEU A 644 40.84 30.30 3.37
N THR A 645 41.83 29.63 2.78
CA THR A 645 42.45 30.06 1.52
C THR A 645 41.48 29.95 0.34
N PRO A 646 41.67 30.71 -0.75
CA PRO A 646 40.85 30.57 -1.96
C PRO A 646 40.84 29.13 -2.54
N GLN A 647 41.93 28.39 -2.40
CA GLN A 647 42.05 27.00 -2.85
C GLN A 647 41.20 26.06 -1.98
N GLN A 648 41.32 26.13 -0.64
CA GLN A 648 40.47 25.37 0.28
C GLN A 648 39.00 25.73 0.08
N SER A 649 38.67 27.01 -0.07
CA SER A 649 37.31 27.48 -0.35
C SER A 649 36.72 26.87 -1.63
N ASN A 650 37.50 26.76 -2.71
CA ASN A 650 37.06 26.10 -3.95
C ASN A 650 36.91 24.57 -3.79
N ASN A 651 37.79 23.92 -3.02
CA ASN A 651 37.70 22.49 -2.74
C ASN A 651 36.45 22.16 -1.90
N ASP A 652 36.24 22.91 -0.81
CA ASP A 652 35.07 22.81 0.06
C ASP A 652 33.76 22.93 -0.73
N LEU A 653 33.65 23.93 -1.62
CA LEU A 653 32.48 24.11 -2.48
C LEU A 653 32.24 22.88 -3.38
N ARG A 654 33.27 22.32 -4.01
CA ARG A 654 33.15 21.11 -4.88
C ARG A 654 32.78 19.85 -4.10
N ALA A 655 33.35 19.68 -2.91
CA ALA A 655 33.01 18.56 -2.02
C ALA A 655 31.56 18.68 -1.53
N LEU A 656 31.10 19.88 -1.17
CA LEU A 656 29.72 20.15 -0.77
C LEU A 656 28.72 19.99 -1.94
N GLU A 657 29.07 20.35 -3.17
CA GLU A 657 28.28 20.03 -4.37
C GLU A 657 28.17 18.51 -4.57
N THR A 658 29.29 17.79 -4.47
CA THR A 658 29.33 16.32 -4.59
C THR A 658 28.42 15.65 -3.55
N ILE A 659 28.55 16.02 -2.28
CA ILE A 659 27.66 15.57 -1.19
C ILE A 659 26.18 15.88 -1.53
N GLY A 660 25.91 17.07 -2.08
CA GLY A 660 24.58 17.48 -2.54
C GLY A 660 23.98 16.56 -3.61
N THR A 661 24.78 16.15 -4.60
CA THR A 661 24.34 15.21 -5.65
C THR A 661 24.05 13.81 -5.11
N LEU A 662 24.91 13.29 -4.23
CA LEU A 662 24.74 11.99 -3.57
C LEU A 662 23.46 11.96 -2.73
N LEU A 663 23.21 13.01 -1.94
CA LEU A 663 21.99 13.21 -1.16
C LEU A 663 20.75 13.52 -2.02
N ARG A 664 20.93 13.99 -3.25
CA ARG A 664 19.91 14.63 -4.11
C ARG A 664 19.23 15.83 -3.45
N TRP A 665 19.96 16.52 -2.57
CA TRP A 665 19.46 17.59 -1.71
C TRP A 665 20.63 18.41 -1.16
N GLN A 666 20.65 19.72 -1.42
CA GLN A 666 21.56 20.64 -0.76
C GLN A 666 20.92 21.20 0.50
N PRO A 667 21.45 20.95 1.70
CA PRO A 667 21.05 21.66 2.91
C PRO A 667 21.63 23.09 2.92
N PRO A 668 21.09 24.00 3.75
CA PRO A 668 21.81 25.21 4.12
C PRO A 668 23.13 24.88 4.83
N VAL A 669 24.15 25.69 4.59
CA VAL A 669 25.51 25.52 5.12
C VAL A 669 25.83 26.66 6.09
N TRP A 670 26.41 26.32 7.24
CA TRP A 670 27.02 27.28 8.16
C TRP A 670 28.53 27.04 8.20
N LEU A 671 29.30 28.12 8.23
CA LEU A 671 30.71 28.08 8.57
C LEU A 671 30.86 28.31 10.09
N TRP A 672 31.75 27.57 10.72
CA TRP A 672 32.01 27.67 12.16
C TRP A 672 33.51 27.83 12.40
N GLN A 673 33.91 29.04 12.78
CA GLN A 673 35.31 29.39 13.03
C GLN A 673 35.66 29.15 14.50
N LEU A 674 36.54 28.18 14.77
CA LEU A 674 37.17 28.06 16.08
C LEU A 674 38.19 29.18 16.29
N CYS A 675 38.37 29.58 17.54
CA CYS A 675 39.22 30.69 17.95
C CYS A 675 40.07 30.32 19.17
N SER A 676 41.34 30.72 19.18
CA SER A 676 42.22 30.59 20.34
C SER A 676 41.97 31.65 21.41
N SER A 677 42.16 31.20 22.66
CA SER A 677 42.43 32.01 23.85
C SER A 677 43.69 31.44 24.49
N ASP A 678 44.64 32.30 24.87
CA ASP A 678 45.94 31.90 25.44
C ASP A 678 45.84 31.54 26.93
N TRP A 679 44.68 31.80 27.54
CA TRP A 679 44.33 31.47 28.91
C TRP A 679 42.93 30.85 29.02
N SER A 680 42.63 30.25 30.17
CA SER A 680 41.36 29.54 30.41
C SER A 680 40.17 30.50 30.50
N GLN A 681 39.11 30.15 29.79
CA GLN A 681 37.82 30.87 29.73
C GLN A 681 36.72 30.09 30.49
N ALA A 682 37.12 29.17 31.38
CA ALA A 682 36.20 28.37 32.19
C ALA A 682 35.30 29.26 33.07
N GLY A 683 34.03 28.88 33.21
CA GLY A 683 33.03 29.66 33.95
C GLY A 683 32.37 30.80 33.15
N ARG A 684 32.86 31.12 31.94
CA ARG A 684 32.18 32.06 31.03
C ARG A 684 30.80 31.53 30.65
N ALA A 685 29.74 32.30 30.93
CA ALA A 685 28.41 32.01 30.42
C ALA A 685 28.43 32.03 28.87
N GLU A 686 27.93 30.98 28.22
CA GLU A 686 27.99 30.84 26.76
C GLU A 686 26.77 31.43 26.04
N GLN A 687 26.98 31.90 24.81
CA GLN A 687 25.94 32.39 23.91
C GLN A 687 26.26 31.99 22.46
N ALA A 688 25.23 31.97 21.59
CA ALA A 688 25.42 31.88 20.15
C ALA A 688 25.99 33.20 19.60
N ILE A 689 27.22 33.15 19.10
CA ILE A 689 27.96 34.30 18.56
C ILE A 689 28.20 34.06 17.07
N GLY A 690 27.59 34.87 16.20
CA GLY A 690 27.70 34.71 14.76
C GLY A 690 26.65 35.46 13.95
N ALA A 691 26.89 35.61 12.65
CA ALA A 691 26.01 36.28 11.70
C ALA A 691 25.14 35.28 10.94
N THR A 692 23.89 35.65 10.62
CA THR A 692 23.01 34.88 9.73
C THR A 692 22.64 35.68 8.49
N PHE A 693 22.95 35.16 7.31
CA PHE A 693 22.80 35.86 6.03
C PHE A 693 21.47 35.49 5.33
N PRO A 694 20.79 36.42 4.65
CA PRO A 694 19.53 36.12 3.95
C PRO A 694 19.72 35.08 2.81
N PRO A 695 18.69 34.33 2.39
CA PRO A 695 18.81 33.23 1.40
C PRO A 695 19.24 33.62 -0.03
N ARG A 696 19.50 34.91 -0.27
CA ARG A 696 20.06 35.50 -1.50
C ARG A 696 21.03 36.65 -1.16
N ALA A 697 21.80 36.49 -0.08
CA ALA A 697 22.72 37.53 0.38
C ALA A 697 23.71 37.98 -0.70
N GLN A 698 23.98 39.28 -0.70
CA GLN A 698 25.03 39.95 -1.45
C GLN A 698 26.27 40.16 -0.55
N PRO A 699 27.45 40.47 -1.12
CA PRO A 699 28.65 40.74 -0.31
C PRO A 699 28.44 41.82 0.75
N GLN A 700 27.67 42.85 0.43
CA GLN A 700 27.32 43.96 1.33
C GLN A 700 26.46 43.51 2.54
N ASP A 701 25.64 42.45 2.40
CA ASP A 701 24.86 41.90 3.51
C ASP A 701 25.77 41.26 4.56
N ILE A 702 26.88 40.62 4.15
CA ILE A 702 27.88 40.07 5.08
C ILE A 702 28.50 41.21 5.90
N GLY A 703 29.00 42.23 5.21
CA GLY A 703 29.61 43.41 5.84
C GLY A 703 28.67 44.09 6.84
N THR A 704 27.39 44.24 6.46
CA THR A 704 26.34 44.84 7.29
C THR A 704 26.01 43.98 8.51
N GLN A 705 25.83 42.66 8.35
CA GLN A 705 25.52 41.76 9.46
C GLN A 705 26.68 41.63 10.45
N LEU A 706 27.94 41.56 9.97
CA LEU A 706 29.11 41.49 10.84
C LEU A 706 29.33 42.80 11.61
N ASN A 707 29.18 43.97 10.98
CA ASN A 707 29.21 45.26 11.69
C ASN A 707 28.08 45.35 12.73
N GLY A 708 26.88 44.83 12.43
CA GLY A 708 25.75 44.79 13.36
C GLY A 708 25.99 43.94 14.63
N LEU A 709 26.96 43.02 14.62
CA LEU A 709 27.35 42.25 15.80
C LEU A 709 28.32 43.00 16.73
N LEU A 710 29.03 44.02 16.26
CA LEU A 710 30.07 44.68 17.06
C LEU A 710 29.52 45.34 18.33
N PRO A 711 28.40 46.11 18.30
CA PRO A 711 27.84 46.68 19.53
C PRO A 711 27.42 45.65 20.60
N PRO A 712 26.55 44.65 20.31
CA PRO A 712 26.13 43.69 21.33
C PRO A 712 27.27 42.79 21.82
N LEU A 713 28.26 42.44 20.97
CA LEU A 713 29.44 41.71 21.42
C LEU A 713 30.36 42.55 22.30
N ARG A 714 30.42 43.87 22.11
CA ARG A 714 31.16 44.79 22.99
C ARG A 714 30.47 44.91 24.36
N GLU A 715 29.15 45.05 24.39
CA GLU A 715 28.36 45.05 25.63
C GLU A 715 28.50 43.72 26.40
N LEU A 716 28.32 42.59 25.72
CA LEU A 716 28.49 41.25 26.31
C LEU A 716 29.92 41.02 26.82
N GLY A 717 30.94 41.46 26.07
CA GLY A 717 32.34 41.30 26.47
C GLY A 717 32.73 42.14 27.69
N ILE A 718 32.25 43.38 27.78
CA ILE A 718 32.43 44.22 28.98
C ILE A 718 31.74 43.57 30.18
N ALA A 719 30.52 43.06 30.01
CA ALA A 719 29.78 42.38 31.07
C ALA A 719 30.44 41.05 31.53
N GLN A 720 31.07 40.31 30.60
CA GLN A 720 31.80 39.07 30.93
C GLN A 720 33.09 39.35 31.69
N ILE A 721 33.90 40.33 31.26
CA ILE A 721 35.13 40.75 31.97
C ILE A 721 34.80 41.29 33.37
N ALA A 722 33.68 42.02 33.52
CA ALA A 722 33.23 42.54 34.81
C ALA A 722 32.80 41.44 35.82
N GLN A 723 32.48 40.23 35.35
CA GLN A 723 32.19 39.07 36.20
C GLN A 723 33.44 38.22 36.47
N ASN A 724 34.26 38.00 35.45
CA ASN A 724 35.55 37.32 35.56
C ASN A 724 36.54 37.96 34.56
N PRO A 725 37.63 38.59 35.01
CA PRO A 725 38.62 39.23 34.13
C PRO A 725 39.25 38.32 33.07
N SER A 726 39.19 36.98 33.20
CA SER A 726 39.70 36.07 32.16
C SER A 726 38.75 35.90 30.95
N CYS A 727 37.50 36.38 31.03
CA CYS A 727 36.48 36.14 30.01
C CYS A 727 36.46 37.19 28.89
N ASP A 728 37.60 37.39 28.20
CA ASP A 728 37.77 38.45 27.18
C ASP A 728 37.25 38.12 25.77
N PHE A 729 36.85 36.87 25.50
CA PHE A 729 36.62 36.34 24.14
C PHE A 729 35.81 37.27 23.22
N ALA A 730 34.71 37.83 23.71
CA ALA A 730 33.83 38.66 22.89
C ALA A 730 34.49 40.00 22.48
N LEU A 731 35.27 40.63 23.37
CA LEU A 731 36.04 41.84 23.01
C LEU A 731 37.20 41.51 22.08
N ARG A 732 37.87 40.37 22.28
CA ARG A 732 38.91 39.88 21.37
C ARG A 732 38.37 39.64 19.97
N LEU A 733 37.15 39.11 19.85
CA LEU A 733 36.48 38.91 18.57
C LEU A 733 36.05 40.24 17.92
N VAL A 734 35.50 41.19 18.69
CA VAL A 734 35.19 42.55 18.20
C VAL A 734 36.43 43.21 17.63
N ASN A 735 37.55 43.21 18.37
CA ASN A 735 38.82 43.78 17.91
C ASN A 735 39.34 43.09 16.63
N ARG A 736 39.26 41.75 16.52
CA ARG A 736 39.62 41.02 15.30
C ARG A 736 38.73 41.37 14.09
N LEU A 737 37.45 41.66 14.30
CA LEU A 737 36.51 42.03 13.24
C LEU A 737 36.68 43.50 12.80
N GLU A 738 36.96 44.40 13.74
CA GLU A 738 37.26 45.82 13.51
C GLU A 738 38.61 46.02 12.81
N LEU A 739 39.65 45.25 13.16
CA LEU A 739 40.96 45.25 12.51
C LEU A 739 40.95 44.50 11.16
N GLY A 740 40.06 44.88 10.25
CA GLY A 740 39.96 44.37 8.88
C GLY A 740 39.30 42.99 8.72
N GLY A 741 38.96 42.30 9.82
CA GLY A 741 38.34 40.98 9.78
C GLY A 741 36.98 40.97 9.06
N ASN A 742 36.21 42.05 9.10
CA ASN A 742 34.94 42.14 8.38
C ASN A 742 35.12 42.14 6.85
N GLU A 743 35.91 43.05 6.29
CA GLU A 743 36.18 43.14 4.84
C GLU A 743 36.78 41.84 4.29
N ARG A 744 37.63 41.21 5.10
CA ARG A 744 38.19 39.88 4.82
C ARG A 744 37.12 38.80 4.74
N TRP A 745 36.21 38.68 5.71
CA TRP A 745 35.11 37.70 5.63
C TRP A 745 34.14 38.00 4.49
N GLN A 746 33.82 39.27 4.22
CA GLN A 746 33.05 39.67 3.04
C GLN A 746 33.70 39.18 1.74
N THR A 747 35.02 39.30 1.62
CA THR A 747 35.78 38.82 0.45
C THR A 747 35.78 37.29 0.38
N LEU A 748 36.15 36.58 1.46
CA LEU A 748 36.26 35.12 1.49
C LEU A 748 34.93 34.39 1.30
N LEU A 749 33.81 34.98 1.73
CA LEU A 749 32.48 34.37 1.63
C LEU A 749 31.76 34.72 0.32
N THR A 750 32.24 35.69 -0.47
CA THR A 750 31.62 36.05 -1.76
C THR A 750 31.43 34.85 -2.72
N PRO A 751 32.39 33.92 -2.87
CA PRO A 751 32.20 32.69 -3.67
C PRO A 751 31.11 31.73 -3.17
N TRP A 752 30.72 31.83 -1.89
CA TRP A 752 29.70 30.98 -1.25
C TRP A 752 28.28 31.57 -1.35
N LEU A 753 28.13 32.78 -1.88
CA LEU A 753 26.85 33.47 -2.02
C LEU A 753 26.08 33.01 -3.25
N HIS A 754 24.75 33.15 -3.22
CA HIS A 754 23.87 32.64 -4.27
C HIS A 754 24.10 33.28 -5.66
N ALA A 755 24.74 34.46 -5.71
CA ALA A 755 25.12 35.13 -6.94
C ALA A 755 26.34 34.49 -7.63
N ALA A 756 27.29 33.96 -6.85
CA ALA A 756 28.46 33.24 -7.37
C ALA A 756 28.17 31.74 -7.54
N GLN A 757 27.38 31.16 -6.63
CA GLN A 757 27.07 29.73 -6.60
C GLN A 757 25.57 29.45 -6.49
N GLN A 758 24.99 28.86 -7.53
CA GLN A 758 23.54 28.59 -7.55
C GLN A 758 23.14 27.39 -6.69
N HIS A 759 24.07 26.46 -6.43
CA HIS A 759 23.80 25.18 -5.80
C HIS A 759 23.99 25.18 -4.28
N ILE A 760 24.87 26.04 -3.76
CA ILE A 760 25.22 26.12 -2.33
C ILE A 760 24.49 27.29 -1.65
N PHE A 761 24.13 27.10 -0.38
CA PHE A 761 23.34 28.05 0.41
C PHE A 761 24.03 28.36 1.74
N LEU A 762 25.04 29.22 1.71
CA LEU A 762 25.61 29.79 2.94
C LEU A 762 24.52 30.56 3.71
N ARG A 763 24.28 30.16 4.96
CA ARG A 763 23.29 30.76 5.86
C ARG A 763 23.92 31.52 7.03
N GLY A 764 25.16 31.25 7.39
CA GLY A 764 25.79 32.01 8.47
C GLY A 764 27.25 31.66 8.75
N LEU A 765 27.86 32.51 9.56
CA LEU A 765 29.21 32.36 10.09
C LEU A 765 29.15 32.46 11.63
N MET A 766 29.45 31.37 12.32
CA MET A 766 29.49 31.26 13.77
C MET A 766 30.93 31.29 14.28
N PHE A 767 31.14 31.78 15.51
CA PHE A 767 32.44 31.83 16.18
C PHE A 767 32.34 31.21 17.57
N SER A 768 33.29 30.34 17.92
CA SER A 768 33.44 29.84 19.29
C SER A 768 34.91 29.62 19.67
N LEU A 769 35.14 29.41 20.96
CA LEU A 769 36.33 28.68 21.42
C LEU A 769 36.14 27.18 21.16
N PRO A 770 37.21 26.37 21.17
CA PRO A 770 37.12 24.93 21.42
C PRO A 770 36.33 24.63 22.70
N GLU A 771 35.58 23.53 22.73
CA GLU A 771 34.91 23.10 23.97
C GLU A 771 35.95 22.58 24.99
N SER A 772 35.94 23.13 26.20
CA SER A 772 36.76 22.60 27.28
C SER A 772 36.25 21.21 27.67
N SER A 773 37.15 20.22 27.67
CA SER A 773 36.85 18.80 27.97
C SER A 773 36.07 18.55 29.27
N VAL A 774 36.09 19.50 30.21
CA VAL A 774 35.29 19.52 31.45
C VAL A 774 33.80 19.24 31.20
N ALA A 775 33.21 19.77 30.12
CA ALA A 775 31.79 19.55 29.79
C ALA A 775 31.46 18.07 29.54
N ILE A 776 32.41 17.31 28.98
CA ILE A 776 32.27 15.88 28.68
C ILE A 776 32.91 15.00 29.78
N ALA A 777 33.85 15.53 30.58
CA ALA A 777 34.34 14.89 31.79
C ALA A 777 33.24 14.73 32.86
N ALA A 778 32.28 15.67 32.92
CA ALA A 778 31.06 15.52 33.72
C ALA A 778 30.20 14.32 33.26
N SER A 779 30.29 13.92 31.98
CA SER A 779 29.72 12.68 31.45
C SER A 779 30.62 11.43 31.60
N GLY A 780 31.65 11.46 32.45
CA GLY A 780 32.36 10.24 32.87
C GLY A 780 31.43 9.20 33.55
N ASN A 781 30.29 9.65 34.10
CA ASN A 781 29.19 8.81 34.60
C ASN A 781 27.98 8.73 33.64
N ALA A 782 28.14 9.01 32.34
CA ALA A 782 27.02 8.98 31.40
C ALA A 782 26.58 7.54 31.04
N LEU A 783 25.50 7.12 31.68
CA LEU A 783 24.74 5.88 31.43
C LEU A 783 24.34 5.64 29.95
N HIS A 784 24.50 6.64 29.06
CA HIS A 784 23.97 6.65 27.69
C HIS A 784 25.01 7.14 26.68
N ARG A 785 25.66 6.21 25.96
CA ARG A 785 26.79 6.44 25.02
C ARG A 785 26.65 7.69 24.12
N HIS A 786 25.53 7.83 23.40
CA HIS A 786 25.32 8.87 22.38
C HIS A 786 24.65 10.17 22.86
N ALA A 787 24.63 10.44 24.17
CA ALA A 787 23.97 11.64 24.71
C ALA A 787 24.78 12.92 24.47
N LEU A 788 24.11 14.01 24.08
CA LEU A 788 24.73 15.32 23.85
C LEU A 788 24.03 16.43 24.64
N THR A 789 24.78 17.15 25.46
CA THR A 789 24.35 18.40 26.10
C THR A 789 24.72 19.59 25.21
N LEU A 790 23.92 19.85 24.17
CA LEU A 790 24.14 20.97 23.23
C LEU A 790 24.28 22.33 23.96
N PRO A 791 25.45 22.98 23.90
CA PRO A 791 25.65 24.27 24.57
C PRO A 791 24.86 25.42 23.93
N ALA A 792 24.81 26.55 24.65
CA ALA A 792 24.06 27.74 24.22
C ALA A 792 24.58 28.34 22.91
N SER A 793 25.86 28.12 22.58
CA SER A 793 26.50 28.46 21.31
C SER A 793 25.73 27.95 20.08
N TRP A 794 25.10 26.79 20.16
CA TRP A 794 24.40 26.15 19.05
C TRP A 794 22.99 26.70 18.78
N GLN A 795 22.41 27.51 19.67
CA GLN A 795 21.02 27.93 19.58
C GLN A 795 20.69 28.70 18.29
N GLY A 796 21.64 29.49 17.77
CA GLY A 796 21.47 30.22 16.50
C GLY A 796 21.13 29.29 15.33
N ILE A 797 21.95 28.26 15.11
CA ILE A 797 21.73 27.25 14.05
C ILE A 797 20.45 26.45 14.33
N VAL A 798 20.29 25.95 15.56
CA VAL A 798 19.18 25.04 15.94
C VAL A 798 17.80 25.70 15.77
N ASN A 799 17.71 27.03 15.96
CA ASN A 799 16.49 27.80 15.72
C ASN A 799 16.23 28.01 14.21
N ASP A 800 17.24 28.44 13.45
CA ASP A 800 17.12 28.68 12.01
C ASP A 800 16.75 27.42 11.20
N CYS A 801 17.31 26.26 11.57
CA CYS A 801 16.99 24.96 10.97
C CYS A 801 15.51 24.55 11.09
N THR A 802 14.70 25.25 11.89
CA THR A 802 13.24 25.03 11.94
C THR A 802 12.48 25.81 10.86
N ARG A 803 13.03 26.96 10.45
CA ARG A 803 12.39 27.93 9.54
C ARG A 803 12.80 27.71 8.08
N LEU A 804 14.04 27.28 7.86
CA LEU A 804 14.63 27.14 6.53
C LEU A 804 14.61 25.70 6.02
N ARG A 805 14.71 25.54 4.70
CA ARG A 805 14.79 24.25 4.01
C ARG A 805 15.80 24.32 2.88
N GLY A 806 16.53 23.23 2.70
CA GLY A 806 17.39 23.01 1.53
C GLY A 806 16.63 22.93 0.21
N ARG A 807 17.36 22.79 -0.90
CA ARG A 807 16.80 22.58 -2.25
C ARG A 807 17.08 21.16 -2.72
N ARG A 808 16.22 20.60 -3.57
CA ARG A 808 16.50 19.31 -4.24
C ARG A 808 17.54 19.50 -5.33
N VAL A 809 18.41 18.51 -5.48
CA VAL A 809 19.44 18.41 -6.53
C VAL A 809 19.04 17.27 -7.45
N GLY A 810 18.96 17.54 -8.76
CA GLY A 810 18.43 16.60 -9.77
C GLY A 810 16.96 16.79 -10.13
N MET A 811 16.47 16.03 -11.10
CA MET A 811 15.24 16.32 -11.85
C MET A 811 13.97 16.32 -10.97
N PRO A 812 13.21 17.43 -10.93
CA PRO A 812 12.04 17.56 -10.07
C PRO A 812 10.79 16.90 -10.68
N TRP A 813 10.65 15.59 -10.52
CA TRP A 813 9.53 14.81 -11.11
C TRP A 813 8.12 15.35 -10.77
N GLN A 814 7.97 16.00 -9.61
CA GLN A 814 6.71 16.64 -9.21
C GLN A 814 6.39 17.89 -10.04
N GLN A 815 7.42 18.62 -10.49
CA GLN A 815 7.24 19.76 -11.41
C GLN A 815 7.02 19.27 -12.84
N THR A 816 7.74 18.25 -13.32
CA THR A 816 7.50 17.72 -14.68
C THR A 816 6.10 17.11 -14.79
N LEU A 817 5.60 16.45 -13.73
CA LEU A 817 4.21 15.98 -13.65
C LEU A 817 3.19 17.13 -13.52
N ALA A 818 3.50 18.21 -12.80
CA ALA A 818 2.63 19.39 -12.77
C ALA A 818 2.55 20.09 -14.14
N TRP A 819 3.69 20.26 -14.84
CA TRP A 819 3.75 20.84 -16.18
C TRP A 819 3.07 19.94 -17.23
N SER A 820 3.20 18.62 -17.15
CA SER A 820 2.49 17.71 -18.07
C SER A 820 0.98 17.70 -17.81
N LEU A 821 0.53 17.77 -16.55
CA LEU A 821 -0.89 17.93 -16.20
C LEU A 821 -1.46 19.28 -16.68
N MET A 822 -0.74 20.39 -16.48
CA MET A 822 -1.16 21.70 -17.01
C MET A 822 -1.22 21.71 -18.53
N SER A 823 -0.22 21.12 -19.20
CA SER A 823 -0.20 20.98 -20.67
C SER A 823 -1.38 20.16 -21.18
N LEU A 824 -1.69 19.03 -20.53
CA LEU A 824 -2.83 18.18 -20.89
C LEU A 824 -4.19 18.86 -20.62
N MET A 825 -4.32 19.63 -19.53
CA MET A 825 -5.49 20.47 -19.28
C MET A 825 -5.66 21.58 -20.33
N LEU A 826 -4.57 22.27 -20.69
CA LEU A 826 -4.59 23.33 -21.71
C LEU A 826 -4.97 22.77 -23.09
N LEU A 827 -4.41 21.62 -23.46
CA LEU A 827 -4.71 20.93 -24.72
C LEU A 827 -6.16 20.42 -24.78
N ALA A 828 -6.69 19.90 -23.68
CA ALA A 828 -8.11 19.53 -23.58
C ALA A 828 -9.04 20.75 -23.69
N GLY A 829 -8.71 21.86 -23.03
CA GLY A 829 -9.46 23.12 -23.13
C GLY A 829 -9.45 23.71 -24.54
N ALA A 830 -8.29 23.70 -25.21
CA ALA A 830 -8.17 24.10 -26.62
C ALA A 830 -9.02 23.23 -27.56
N GLY A 831 -9.04 21.90 -27.34
CA GLY A 831 -9.89 20.98 -28.09
C GLY A 831 -11.39 21.26 -27.93
N MET A 832 -11.83 21.59 -26.71
CA MET A 832 -13.23 21.98 -26.44
C MET A 832 -13.61 23.32 -27.08
N LEU A 833 -12.72 24.32 -27.02
CA LEU A 833 -12.93 25.62 -27.68
C LEU A 833 -13.04 25.47 -29.20
N ALA A 834 -12.17 24.67 -29.83
CA ALA A 834 -12.28 24.35 -31.25
C ALA A 834 -13.61 23.66 -31.59
N SER A 835 -14.02 22.65 -30.80
CA SER A 835 -15.29 21.94 -30.98
C SER A 835 -16.50 22.87 -30.87
N ALA A 836 -16.51 23.79 -29.90
CA ALA A 836 -17.55 24.79 -29.75
C ALA A 836 -17.62 25.74 -30.95
N LEU A 837 -16.47 26.24 -31.43
CA LEU A 837 -16.40 27.15 -32.57
C LEU A 837 -16.90 26.50 -33.86
N PHE A 838 -16.41 25.31 -34.20
CA PHE A 838 -16.82 24.60 -35.42
C PHE A 838 -18.29 24.16 -35.40
N ASN A 839 -18.81 23.66 -34.28
CA ASN A 839 -20.23 23.33 -34.17
C ASN A 839 -21.10 24.61 -34.29
N ARG A 840 -20.71 25.72 -33.63
CA ARG A 840 -21.44 27.00 -33.72
C ARG A 840 -21.48 27.54 -35.15
N GLN A 841 -20.35 27.49 -35.87
CA GLN A 841 -20.27 27.96 -37.26
C GLN A 841 -21.22 27.16 -38.18
N GLN A 842 -21.32 25.84 -38.00
CA GLN A 842 -22.26 25.02 -38.76
C GLN A 842 -23.72 25.30 -38.41
N ILE A 843 -24.05 25.44 -37.12
CA ILE A 843 -25.42 25.75 -36.69
C ILE A 843 -25.88 27.09 -37.27
N VAL A 844 -25.04 28.14 -37.21
CA VAL A 844 -25.38 29.45 -37.77
C VAL A 844 -25.48 29.39 -39.31
N GLY A 845 -24.46 28.88 -40.00
CA GLY A 845 -24.45 28.84 -41.46
C GLY A 845 -25.56 27.98 -42.08
N ALA A 846 -26.06 26.96 -41.37
CA ALA A 846 -27.23 26.19 -41.79
C ALA A 846 -28.55 26.88 -41.43
N ALA A 847 -28.62 27.61 -40.31
CA ALA A 847 -29.77 28.43 -39.95
C ALA A 847 -29.98 29.59 -40.94
N ASP A 848 -28.91 30.26 -41.37
CA ASP A 848 -28.97 31.34 -42.38
C ASP A 848 -29.59 30.82 -43.69
N LYS A 849 -29.12 29.66 -44.18
CA LYS A 849 -29.67 28.98 -45.38
C LYS A 849 -31.15 28.62 -45.20
N ALA A 850 -31.51 28.06 -44.04
CA ALA A 850 -32.90 27.72 -43.74
C ALA A 850 -33.80 28.97 -43.66
N GLN A 851 -33.31 30.07 -43.09
CA GLN A 851 -34.05 31.33 -42.99
C GLN A 851 -34.30 31.95 -44.38
N VAL A 852 -33.33 31.89 -45.31
CA VAL A 852 -33.55 32.28 -46.71
C VAL A 852 -34.71 31.49 -47.33
N LEU A 853 -34.77 30.17 -47.10
CA LEU A 853 -35.82 29.29 -47.63
C LEU A 853 -37.21 29.50 -46.99
N VAL A 854 -37.28 30.18 -45.84
CA VAL A 854 -38.53 30.56 -45.16
C VAL A 854 -38.99 31.96 -45.56
N ASN A 855 -38.07 32.91 -45.69
CA ASN A 855 -38.37 34.32 -45.93
C ASN A 855 -38.97 34.62 -47.32
N SER A 856 -38.78 33.75 -48.31
CA SER A 856 -39.39 33.89 -49.65
C SER A 856 -40.17 32.66 -50.07
N THR A 857 -41.26 32.90 -50.79
CA THR A 857 -42.11 31.87 -51.41
C THR A 857 -41.98 31.82 -52.93
N LYS A 858 -41.26 32.77 -53.55
CA LYS A 858 -41.04 32.83 -55.00
C LYS A 858 -39.90 31.90 -55.42
N ALA A 859 -40.02 31.23 -56.55
CA ALA A 859 -38.90 30.54 -57.19
C ALA A 859 -37.92 31.57 -57.77
N ASP A 860 -36.66 31.47 -57.36
CA ASP A 860 -35.60 32.45 -57.62
C ASP A 860 -34.23 31.77 -57.43
N ASP A 861 -33.19 32.27 -58.10
CA ASP A 861 -31.84 31.69 -58.07
C ASP A 861 -31.27 31.63 -56.64
N ALA A 862 -31.55 32.64 -55.81
CA ALA A 862 -31.15 32.65 -54.41
C ALA A 862 -31.80 31.51 -53.59
N GLN A 863 -33.05 31.13 -53.90
CA GLN A 863 -33.72 30.00 -53.27
C GLN A 863 -33.12 28.66 -53.69
N LEU A 864 -32.78 28.51 -54.98
CA LEU A 864 -32.18 27.28 -55.50
C LEU A 864 -30.77 27.08 -54.90
N ILE A 865 -29.97 28.14 -54.80
CA ILE A 865 -28.65 28.13 -54.17
C ILE A 865 -28.76 27.80 -52.68
N ALA A 866 -29.71 28.38 -51.95
CA ALA A 866 -29.94 28.07 -50.53
C ALA A 866 -30.40 26.61 -50.33
N LEU A 867 -31.27 26.09 -51.21
CA LEU A 867 -31.74 24.70 -51.15
C LEU A 867 -30.61 23.70 -51.40
N HIS A 868 -29.76 23.97 -52.39
CA HIS A 868 -28.58 23.16 -52.68
C HIS A 868 -27.53 23.25 -51.56
N GLY A 869 -27.32 24.45 -51.01
CA GLY A 869 -26.45 24.68 -49.86
C GLY A 869 -26.90 23.94 -48.60
N LEU A 870 -28.22 23.83 -48.37
CA LEU A 870 -28.79 23.09 -47.24
C LEU A 870 -28.77 21.57 -47.48
N ARG A 871 -29.02 21.12 -48.71
CA ARG A 871 -28.86 19.72 -49.13
C ARG A 871 -27.44 19.21 -48.86
N ASN A 872 -26.43 20.02 -49.14
CA ASN A 872 -25.02 19.63 -48.95
C ASN A 872 -24.68 19.50 -47.45
N ASP A 873 -25.19 20.39 -46.60
CA ASP A 873 -25.04 20.27 -45.13
C ASP A 873 -25.72 18.99 -44.61
N LEU A 874 -26.97 18.74 -45.04
CA LEU A 874 -27.73 17.54 -44.64
C LEU A 874 -27.04 16.24 -45.09
N GLY A 875 -26.51 16.18 -46.31
CA GLY A 875 -25.76 15.03 -46.82
C GLY A 875 -24.44 14.80 -46.08
N GLN A 876 -23.73 15.88 -45.74
CA GLN A 876 -22.51 15.81 -44.92
C GLN A 876 -22.83 15.31 -43.48
N GLN A 877 -23.92 15.79 -42.88
CA GLN A 877 -24.40 15.33 -41.58
C GLN A 877 -24.79 13.83 -41.61
N GLN A 878 -25.50 13.38 -42.64
CA GLN A 878 -25.83 11.96 -42.83
C GLN A 878 -24.57 11.09 -42.94
N HIS A 879 -23.57 11.54 -43.69
CA HIS A 879 -22.28 10.84 -43.77
C HIS A 879 -21.59 10.74 -42.38
N TRP A 880 -21.60 11.80 -41.58
CA TRP A 880 -21.05 11.79 -40.21
C TRP A 880 -21.90 11.03 -39.19
N LEU A 881 -23.20 10.87 -39.40
CA LEU A 881 -24.04 10.00 -38.58
C LEU A 881 -23.75 8.52 -38.86
N ALA A 882 -23.44 8.16 -40.12
CA ALA A 882 -23.06 6.80 -40.50
C ALA A 882 -21.60 6.42 -40.15
N HIS A 883 -20.64 7.33 -40.34
CA HIS A 883 -19.19 7.04 -40.20
C HIS A 883 -18.54 7.69 -38.96
N GLY A 884 -19.28 8.51 -38.23
CA GLY A 884 -18.79 9.33 -37.13
C GLY A 884 -18.32 10.72 -37.57
N ALA A 885 -18.59 11.71 -36.71
CA ALA A 885 -18.09 13.08 -36.88
C ALA A 885 -16.54 13.15 -36.78
N PRO A 886 -15.89 14.17 -37.36
CA PRO A 886 -14.46 14.39 -37.22
C PRO A 886 -14.07 14.71 -35.77
N TRP A 887 -12.81 14.44 -35.41
CA TRP A 887 -12.31 14.58 -34.02
C TRP A 887 -12.46 16.00 -33.46
N TYR A 888 -12.29 17.03 -34.30
CA TYR A 888 -12.41 18.44 -33.92
C TYR A 888 -13.85 18.90 -33.63
N GLN A 889 -14.86 18.03 -33.83
CA GLN A 889 -16.25 18.25 -33.44
C GLN A 889 -16.72 17.28 -32.33
N ARG A 890 -15.80 16.48 -31.75
CA ARG A 890 -16.11 15.40 -30.79
C ARG A 890 -15.59 15.65 -29.37
N PHE A 891 -14.98 16.81 -29.10
CA PHE A 891 -14.52 17.19 -27.75
C PHE A 891 -15.70 17.62 -26.86
N GLY A 892 -16.54 16.65 -26.49
CA GLY A 892 -17.68 16.81 -25.58
C GLY A 892 -18.91 17.53 -26.15
N ILE A 893 -18.76 18.26 -27.27
CA ILE A 893 -19.80 19.12 -27.87
C ILE A 893 -20.00 18.70 -29.33
N ASN A 894 -20.96 17.80 -29.57
CA ASN A 894 -21.36 17.31 -30.89
C ASN A 894 -22.87 17.48 -31.08
N HIS A 895 -23.29 18.31 -32.03
CA HIS A 895 -24.70 18.59 -32.31
C HIS A 895 -25.23 17.99 -33.64
N THR A 896 -24.43 17.20 -34.37
CA THR A 896 -24.75 16.75 -35.75
C THR A 896 -26.14 16.10 -35.88
N HIS A 897 -26.54 15.26 -34.93
CA HIS A 897 -27.87 14.62 -34.93
C HIS A 897 -29.00 15.65 -34.74
N GLN A 898 -28.88 16.49 -33.72
CA GLN A 898 -29.87 17.51 -33.36
C GLN A 898 -30.03 18.55 -34.48
N LEU A 899 -28.92 18.91 -35.15
CA LEU A 899 -28.93 19.83 -36.28
C LEU A 899 -29.57 19.18 -37.53
N HIS A 900 -29.33 17.89 -37.77
CA HIS A 900 -29.97 17.16 -38.87
C HIS A 900 -31.49 17.11 -38.71
N ASP A 901 -31.96 16.69 -37.53
CA ASP A 901 -33.39 16.59 -37.20
C ASP A 901 -34.11 17.95 -37.31
N ALA A 902 -33.42 19.04 -36.91
CA ALA A 902 -33.97 20.39 -36.95
C ALA A 902 -34.06 20.97 -38.36
N LEU A 903 -33.13 20.62 -39.26
CA LEU A 903 -33.04 21.19 -40.62
C LEU A 903 -33.87 20.43 -41.66
N LEU A 904 -34.01 19.11 -41.52
CA LEU A 904 -34.69 18.26 -42.49
C LEU A 904 -36.15 18.66 -42.81
N PRO A 905 -36.97 19.13 -41.84
CA PRO A 905 -38.31 19.64 -42.12
C PRO A 905 -38.32 20.90 -43.00
N TRP A 906 -37.39 21.84 -42.77
CA TRP A 906 -37.28 23.07 -43.57
C TRP A 906 -36.84 22.77 -45.01
N TYR A 907 -35.89 21.86 -45.17
CA TYR A 907 -35.55 21.32 -46.49
C TYR A 907 -36.78 20.70 -47.17
N GLY A 908 -37.57 19.89 -46.46
CA GLY A 908 -38.80 19.30 -47.00
C GLY A 908 -39.83 20.33 -47.50
N VAL A 909 -40.03 21.43 -46.77
CA VAL A 909 -40.96 22.51 -47.17
C VAL A 909 -40.46 23.30 -48.40
N ALA A 910 -39.15 23.48 -48.54
CA ALA A 910 -38.56 24.13 -49.71
C ALA A 910 -38.49 23.19 -50.93
N ALA A 911 -38.05 21.94 -50.73
CA ALA A 911 -38.05 20.90 -51.75
C ALA A 911 -39.47 20.58 -52.24
N ARG A 912 -40.52 20.63 -51.39
CA ARG A 912 -41.88 20.42 -51.89
C ARG A 912 -42.27 21.45 -52.97
N ARG A 913 -41.84 22.71 -52.79
CA ARG A 913 -42.13 23.83 -53.70
C ARG A 913 -41.25 23.82 -54.96
N LEU A 914 -39.94 23.60 -54.80
CA LEU A 914 -38.94 23.77 -55.87
C LEU A 914 -38.57 22.48 -56.60
N ILE A 915 -38.94 21.31 -56.06
CA ILE A 915 -38.50 19.99 -56.52
C ILE A 915 -39.73 19.08 -56.74
N HIS A 916 -40.47 18.74 -55.68
CA HIS A 916 -41.60 17.78 -55.74
C HIS A 916 -42.71 18.18 -56.73
N GLU A 917 -43.36 19.35 -56.55
CA GLU A 917 -44.51 19.72 -57.39
C GLU A 917 -44.15 19.98 -58.87
N PRO A 918 -43.07 20.72 -59.21
CA PRO A 918 -42.67 20.91 -60.61
C PRO A 918 -42.34 19.59 -61.32
N ALA A 919 -41.69 18.63 -60.65
CA ALA A 919 -41.50 17.29 -61.19
C ALA A 919 -42.82 16.57 -61.43
N ARG A 920 -43.73 16.60 -60.45
CA ARG A 920 -45.03 15.92 -60.54
C ARG A 920 -45.83 16.44 -61.74
N ILE A 921 -45.92 17.75 -61.90
CA ILE A 921 -46.61 18.41 -63.01
C ILE A 921 -45.95 18.05 -64.35
N ALA A 922 -44.63 18.27 -64.51
CA ALA A 922 -43.95 18.00 -65.77
C ALA A 922 -43.98 16.52 -66.17
N LEU A 923 -43.92 15.58 -65.20
CA LEU A 923 -44.12 14.15 -65.46
C LEU A 923 -45.55 13.86 -65.91
N GLU A 924 -46.56 14.38 -65.19
CA GLU A 924 -47.97 14.21 -65.56
C GLU A 924 -48.26 14.75 -66.96
N ASP A 925 -47.70 15.91 -67.34
CA ASP A 925 -47.89 16.50 -68.67
C ASP A 925 -47.29 15.66 -69.81
N LYS A 926 -46.04 15.16 -69.67
CA LYS A 926 -45.47 14.27 -70.71
C LYS A 926 -46.24 12.94 -70.79
N LEU A 927 -46.77 12.44 -69.67
CA LEU A 927 -47.57 11.21 -69.61
C LEU A 927 -48.98 11.41 -70.20
N ASN A 928 -49.64 12.54 -69.90
CA ASN A 928 -50.90 12.98 -70.51
C ASN A 928 -50.75 13.08 -72.04
N TYR A 929 -49.68 13.73 -72.51
CA TYR A 929 -49.38 13.86 -73.94
C TYR A 929 -49.20 12.50 -74.63
N LEU A 930 -48.47 11.56 -74.01
CA LEU A 930 -48.32 10.20 -74.54
C LEU A 930 -49.65 9.42 -74.56
N ALA A 931 -50.54 9.65 -73.59
CA ALA A 931 -51.87 9.07 -73.57
C ALA A 931 -52.78 9.64 -74.68
N SER A 932 -52.74 10.96 -74.93
CA SER A 932 -53.60 11.65 -75.90
C SER A 932 -53.28 11.39 -77.38
N LEU A 933 -52.12 10.81 -77.71
CA LEU A 933 -51.76 10.52 -79.10
C LEU A 933 -52.74 9.52 -79.78
N PRO A 934 -52.91 9.57 -81.12
CA PRO A 934 -53.63 8.54 -81.88
C PRO A 934 -52.96 7.16 -81.84
N ALA A 935 -53.73 6.09 -82.01
CA ALA A 935 -53.25 4.71 -81.95
C ALA A 935 -52.15 4.39 -83.00
N ALA A 936 -52.29 4.93 -84.21
CA ALA A 936 -51.39 4.69 -85.34
C ALA A 936 -50.28 5.76 -85.52
N SER A 937 -50.06 6.65 -84.54
CA SER A 937 -49.06 7.72 -84.68
C SER A 937 -47.63 7.19 -84.53
N PRO A 938 -46.69 7.47 -85.47
CA PRO A 938 -45.29 7.06 -85.32
C PRO A 938 -44.60 7.73 -84.11
N LEU A 939 -45.10 8.90 -83.67
CA LEU A 939 -44.62 9.58 -82.47
C LEU A 939 -44.92 8.79 -81.18
N ARG A 940 -45.95 7.92 -81.18
CA ARG A 940 -46.22 7.03 -80.03
C ARG A 940 -45.17 5.94 -79.90
N ALA A 941 -44.64 5.43 -81.00
CA ALA A 941 -43.56 4.43 -80.99
C ALA A 941 -42.23 5.02 -80.50
N THR A 942 -41.88 6.25 -80.92
CA THR A 942 -40.65 6.93 -80.46
C THR A 942 -40.74 7.35 -78.99
N LEU A 943 -41.90 7.86 -78.55
CA LEU A 943 -42.11 8.32 -77.17
C LEU A 943 -42.42 7.21 -76.16
N ALA A 944 -42.68 5.96 -76.59
CA ALA A 944 -42.93 4.84 -75.68
C ALA A 944 -41.78 4.57 -74.70
N GLN A 945 -40.53 4.60 -75.16
CA GLN A 945 -39.36 4.30 -74.30
C GLN A 945 -39.05 5.44 -73.29
N PRO A 946 -39.08 6.74 -73.68
CA PRO A 946 -39.09 7.85 -72.71
C PRO A 946 -40.29 7.78 -71.75
N GLY A 947 -41.48 7.50 -72.26
CA GLY A 947 -42.73 7.41 -71.48
C GLY A 947 -42.71 6.32 -70.42
N TYR A 948 -42.12 5.16 -70.72
CA TYR A 948 -41.88 4.12 -69.72
C TYR A 948 -40.96 4.60 -68.59
N LYS A 949 -39.88 5.32 -68.91
CA LYS A 949 -38.99 5.90 -67.88
C LYS A 949 -39.71 6.95 -67.03
N GLN A 950 -40.44 7.85 -67.67
CA GLN A 950 -41.25 8.89 -67.02
C GLN A 950 -42.31 8.26 -66.10
N LEU A 951 -43.01 7.21 -66.55
CA LEU A 951 -43.98 6.49 -65.73
C LEU A 951 -43.31 5.79 -64.53
N LYS A 952 -42.11 5.21 -64.71
CA LYS A 952 -41.34 4.63 -63.60
C LYS A 952 -40.96 5.71 -62.58
N ALA A 953 -40.49 6.88 -63.02
CA ALA A 953 -40.14 8.00 -62.15
C ALA A 953 -41.34 8.58 -61.38
N TRP A 954 -42.49 8.77 -62.04
CA TRP A 954 -43.74 9.18 -61.37
C TRP A 954 -44.21 8.13 -60.36
N LEU A 955 -44.10 6.84 -60.69
CA LEU A 955 -44.41 5.75 -59.76
C LEU A 955 -43.45 5.68 -58.55
N MET A 956 -42.21 6.14 -58.65
CA MET A 956 -41.29 6.27 -57.50
C MET A 956 -41.77 7.33 -56.50
N MET A 957 -42.29 8.46 -56.98
CA MET A 957 -42.91 9.48 -56.12
C MET A 957 -44.20 8.96 -55.45
N ALA A 958 -44.94 8.08 -56.13
CA ALA A 958 -46.17 7.46 -55.62
C ALA A 958 -45.93 6.24 -54.72
N ARG A 959 -44.70 5.70 -54.72
CA ARG A 959 -44.24 4.54 -53.94
C ARG A 959 -42.80 4.78 -53.44
N PRO A 960 -42.63 5.62 -52.39
CA PRO A 960 -41.32 6.01 -51.88
C PRO A 960 -40.42 4.81 -51.54
N GLU A 961 -41.01 3.69 -51.13
CA GLU A 961 -40.33 2.43 -50.82
C GLU A 961 -39.68 1.74 -52.03
N ARG A 962 -39.84 2.29 -53.24
CA ARG A 962 -39.23 1.82 -54.49
C ARG A 962 -38.49 2.91 -55.27
N ALA A 963 -38.11 4.01 -54.61
CA ALA A 963 -37.33 5.08 -55.23
C ALA A 963 -35.90 4.62 -55.56
N GLU A 964 -35.47 4.80 -56.81
CA GLU A 964 -34.08 4.58 -57.26
C GLU A 964 -33.44 5.94 -57.58
N PRO A 965 -32.58 6.50 -56.73
CA PRO A 965 -32.16 7.90 -56.85
C PRO A 965 -31.49 8.26 -58.18
N ALA A 966 -30.57 7.41 -58.65
CA ALA A 966 -29.86 7.62 -59.92
C ALA A 966 -30.79 7.53 -61.14
N PHE A 967 -31.72 6.56 -61.15
CA PHE A 967 -32.70 6.42 -62.23
C PHE A 967 -33.66 7.63 -62.29
N TYR A 968 -34.12 8.08 -61.11
CA TYR A 968 -35.01 9.22 -61.01
C TYR A 968 -34.32 10.51 -61.50
N ALA A 969 -33.11 10.81 -61.02
CA ALA A 969 -32.34 11.97 -61.46
C ALA A 969 -32.04 11.95 -62.98
N GLN A 970 -31.61 10.80 -63.53
CA GLN A 970 -31.39 10.63 -64.98
C GLN A 970 -32.67 10.83 -65.79
N THR A 971 -33.83 10.41 -65.27
CA THR A 971 -35.12 10.62 -65.94
C THR A 971 -35.56 12.08 -65.85
N MET A 972 -35.43 12.74 -64.70
CA MET A 972 -35.77 14.15 -64.55
C MET A 972 -34.89 15.07 -65.40
N ALA A 973 -33.63 14.70 -65.64
CA ALA A 973 -32.74 15.39 -66.56
C ALA A 973 -33.20 15.37 -68.03
N THR A 974 -34.10 14.45 -68.43
CA THR A 974 -34.74 14.44 -69.77
C THR A 974 -36.15 15.02 -69.78
N VAL A 975 -36.75 15.25 -68.60
CA VAL A 975 -38.10 15.85 -68.46
C VAL A 975 -38.04 17.36 -68.31
N GLN A 976 -37.02 17.87 -67.59
CA GLN A 976 -36.70 19.30 -67.33
C GLN A 976 -37.95 20.19 -67.13
N PRO A 977 -38.54 20.22 -65.92
CA PRO A 977 -39.56 21.22 -65.60
C PRO A 977 -39.05 22.64 -65.84
N GLU A 978 -39.94 23.49 -66.36
CA GLU A 978 -39.67 24.91 -66.65
C GLU A 978 -39.96 25.77 -65.41
N TYR A 979 -39.12 26.79 -65.16
CA TYR A 979 -39.22 27.65 -63.97
C TYR A 979 -39.26 29.13 -64.35
N PRO A 980 -40.37 29.85 -64.10
CA PRO A 980 -40.39 31.30 -64.21
C PRO A 980 -39.62 31.92 -63.04
N GLY A 981 -38.43 32.46 -63.31
CA GLY A 981 -37.59 33.17 -62.33
C GLY A 981 -36.29 32.48 -61.92
N ILE A 982 -35.97 31.30 -62.46
CA ILE A 982 -34.69 30.60 -62.23
C ILE A 982 -33.89 30.57 -63.54
N SER A 983 -32.58 30.84 -63.47
CA SER A 983 -31.71 30.78 -64.65
C SER A 983 -31.45 29.34 -65.10
N THR A 984 -31.59 29.09 -66.41
CA THR A 984 -31.55 27.73 -66.98
C THR A 984 -30.22 27.02 -66.80
N SER A 985 -29.11 27.75 -66.85
CA SER A 985 -27.76 27.25 -66.60
C SER A 985 -27.54 26.85 -65.13
N LEU A 986 -27.99 27.67 -64.17
CA LEU A 986 -27.94 27.34 -62.74
C LEU A 986 -28.81 26.11 -62.43
N TRP A 987 -30.03 26.07 -62.99
CA TRP A 987 -30.92 24.93 -62.87
C TRP A 987 -30.28 23.64 -63.41
N GLN A 988 -29.75 23.65 -64.64
CA GLN A 988 -29.09 22.46 -65.22
C GLN A 988 -27.85 22.01 -64.42
N THR A 989 -27.15 22.94 -63.76
CA THR A 989 -25.99 22.63 -62.90
C THR A 989 -26.42 21.98 -61.57
N LEU A 990 -27.46 22.50 -60.92
CA LEU A 990 -27.81 22.11 -59.54
C LEU A 990 -28.91 21.03 -59.44
N ALA A 991 -29.79 20.93 -60.44
CA ALA A 991 -30.95 20.04 -60.39
C ALA A 991 -30.62 18.54 -60.28
N PRO A 992 -29.61 17.96 -60.96
CA PRO A 992 -29.33 16.52 -60.87
C PRO A 992 -29.04 16.07 -59.43
N ASP A 993 -28.27 16.87 -58.70
CA ASP A 993 -27.86 16.59 -57.32
C ASP A 993 -29.01 16.78 -56.32
N LEU A 994 -29.89 17.74 -56.59
CA LEU A 994 -31.14 17.95 -55.85
C LEU A 994 -32.14 16.81 -56.08
N TRP A 995 -32.35 16.37 -57.33
CA TRP A 995 -33.20 15.22 -57.66
C TRP A 995 -32.69 13.92 -57.02
N ALA A 996 -31.39 13.67 -57.06
CA ALA A 996 -30.78 12.49 -56.46
C ALA A 996 -30.97 12.47 -54.93
N PHE A 997 -30.70 13.58 -54.24
CA PHE A 997 -30.86 13.64 -52.79
C PHE A 997 -32.33 13.58 -52.35
N TYR A 998 -33.23 14.26 -53.07
CA TYR A 998 -34.67 14.18 -52.84
C TYR A 998 -35.17 12.74 -52.99
N ALA A 999 -34.81 12.06 -54.09
CA ALA A 999 -35.21 10.67 -54.32
C ALA A 999 -34.58 9.68 -53.32
N ALA A 1000 -33.37 9.95 -52.82
CA ALA A 1000 -32.75 9.18 -51.74
C ALA A 1000 -33.42 9.41 -50.37
N SER A 1001 -34.07 10.56 -50.18
CA SER A 1001 -34.79 10.94 -48.95
C SER A 1001 -36.25 10.49 -48.96
N LEU A 1002 -36.82 10.11 -50.11
CA LEU A 1002 -38.20 9.62 -50.21
C LEU A 1002 -38.52 8.44 -49.25
N PRO A 1003 -37.70 7.38 -49.13
CA PRO A 1003 -38.02 6.24 -48.27
C PRO A 1003 -38.13 6.58 -46.77
N SER A 1004 -37.42 7.62 -46.32
CA SER A 1004 -37.44 8.08 -44.92
C SER A 1004 -38.45 9.21 -44.65
N GLN A 1005 -39.16 9.68 -45.69
CA GLN A 1005 -40.10 10.80 -45.61
C GLN A 1005 -41.46 10.43 -46.24
N PRO A 1006 -42.31 9.65 -45.53
CA PRO A 1006 -43.61 9.19 -46.06
C PRO A 1006 -44.57 10.33 -46.44
N GLU A 1007 -44.40 11.50 -45.82
CA GLU A 1007 -45.15 12.73 -46.10
C GLU A 1007 -44.82 13.36 -47.48
N TRP A 1008 -43.78 12.90 -48.18
CA TRP A 1008 -43.38 13.43 -49.50
C TRP A 1008 -43.93 12.58 -50.66
N ARG A 1009 -44.97 11.79 -50.39
CA ARG A 1009 -45.62 10.87 -51.34
C ARG A 1009 -46.72 11.55 -52.15
N ILE A 1010 -46.67 11.42 -53.48
CA ILE A 1010 -47.79 11.87 -54.34
C ILE A 1010 -48.97 10.89 -54.28
N LYS A 1011 -50.20 11.41 -54.41
CA LYS A 1011 -51.40 10.59 -54.60
C LYS A 1011 -51.51 10.21 -56.09
N PRO A 1012 -51.41 8.93 -56.48
CA PRO A 1012 -51.39 8.56 -57.89
C PRO A 1012 -52.77 8.70 -58.54
N ASN A 1013 -52.84 9.41 -59.67
CA ASN A 1013 -54.03 9.43 -60.52
C ASN A 1013 -54.23 8.06 -61.20
N ALA A 1014 -55.32 7.37 -60.86
CA ALA A 1014 -55.60 6.02 -61.33
C ALA A 1014 -55.95 5.94 -62.83
N SER A 1015 -56.64 6.93 -63.39
CA SER A 1015 -57.07 6.92 -64.80
C SER A 1015 -55.89 7.17 -65.75
N LEU A 1016 -55.03 8.14 -65.44
CA LEU A 1016 -53.79 8.37 -66.19
C LEU A 1016 -52.88 7.12 -66.15
N LEU A 1017 -52.75 6.49 -64.98
CA LEU A 1017 -51.96 5.29 -64.80
C LEU A 1017 -52.47 4.10 -65.64
N SER A 1018 -53.79 3.91 -65.78
CA SER A 1018 -54.34 2.85 -66.64
C SER A 1018 -54.15 3.16 -68.12
N GLN A 1019 -54.44 4.39 -68.57
CA GLN A 1019 -54.30 4.82 -69.96
C GLN A 1019 -52.86 4.68 -70.48
N VAL A 1020 -51.87 5.21 -69.74
CA VAL A 1020 -50.46 5.11 -70.16
C VAL A 1020 -49.98 3.66 -70.15
N ARG A 1021 -50.37 2.85 -69.16
CA ARG A 1021 -50.00 1.42 -69.14
C ARG A 1021 -50.55 0.67 -70.35
N GLN A 1022 -51.80 0.93 -70.75
CA GLN A 1022 -52.40 0.31 -71.94
C GLN A 1022 -51.62 0.70 -73.21
N VAL A 1023 -51.29 1.99 -73.37
CA VAL A 1023 -50.47 2.50 -74.49
C VAL A 1023 -49.10 1.83 -74.55
N LEU A 1024 -48.39 1.73 -73.41
CA LEU A 1024 -47.06 1.13 -73.35
C LEU A 1024 -47.08 -0.38 -73.59
N LEU A 1025 -48.03 -1.11 -72.98
CA LEU A 1025 -48.14 -2.57 -73.13
C LEU A 1025 -48.42 -2.99 -74.57
N LEU A 1026 -49.25 -2.26 -75.30
CA LEU A 1026 -49.52 -2.52 -76.72
C LEU A 1026 -48.25 -2.37 -77.58
N GLN A 1027 -47.45 -1.33 -77.33
CA GLN A 1027 -46.19 -1.10 -78.06
C GLN A 1027 -45.10 -2.11 -77.67
N THR A 1028 -44.95 -2.45 -76.40
CA THR A 1028 -43.98 -3.47 -75.94
C THR A 1028 -44.36 -4.87 -76.43
N GLY A 1029 -45.65 -5.21 -76.48
CA GLY A 1029 -46.15 -6.48 -77.00
C GLY A 1029 -45.76 -6.71 -78.46
N GLN A 1030 -45.97 -5.70 -79.32
CA GLN A 1030 -45.54 -5.74 -80.73
C GLN A 1030 -44.02 -5.95 -80.84
N ARG A 1031 -43.22 -5.16 -80.11
CA ARG A 1031 -41.75 -5.20 -80.21
C ARG A 1031 -41.14 -6.51 -79.69
N ASN A 1032 -41.74 -7.10 -78.65
CA ASN A 1032 -41.29 -8.39 -78.13
C ASN A 1032 -41.56 -9.53 -79.11
N ALA A 1033 -42.70 -9.53 -79.82
CA ALA A 1033 -43.02 -10.54 -80.82
C ALA A 1033 -41.99 -10.58 -81.98
N GLU A 1034 -41.43 -9.43 -82.36
CA GLU A 1034 -40.36 -9.35 -83.37
C GLU A 1034 -39.06 -9.99 -82.87
N MET A 1035 -38.66 -9.70 -81.62
CA MET A 1035 -37.50 -10.32 -80.97
C MET A 1035 -37.66 -11.84 -80.84
N THR A 1036 -38.85 -12.34 -80.48
CA THR A 1036 -39.13 -13.78 -80.42
C THR A 1036 -39.01 -14.44 -81.79
N LEU A 1037 -39.53 -13.81 -82.86
CA LEU A 1037 -39.39 -14.32 -84.23
C LEU A 1037 -37.93 -14.40 -84.68
N TYR A 1038 -37.14 -13.35 -84.45
CA TYR A 1038 -35.70 -13.36 -84.78
C TYR A 1038 -34.92 -14.44 -84.01
N GLN A 1039 -35.21 -14.60 -82.71
CA GLN A 1039 -34.59 -15.64 -81.87
C GLN A 1039 -34.98 -17.06 -82.28
N ASN A 1040 -36.21 -17.28 -82.79
CA ASN A 1040 -36.61 -18.57 -83.33
C ASN A 1040 -35.84 -18.88 -84.63
N VAL A 1041 -35.77 -17.95 -85.58
CA VAL A 1041 -34.99 -18.10 -86.83
C VAL A 1041 -33.53 -18.44 -86.54
N LEU A 1042 -32.88 -17.75 -85.60
CA LEU A 1042 -31.50 -18.08 -85.19
C LEU A 1042 -31.39 -19.46 -84.54
N ARG A 1043 -32.34 -19.85 -83.67
CA ARG A 1043 -32.34 -21.15 -82.99
C ARG A 1043 -32.47 -22.31 -83.98
N ASP A 1044 -33.38 -22.19 -84.93
CA ASP A 1044 -33.72 -23.28 -85.84
C ASP A 1044 -32.58 -23.53 -86.83
N VAL A 1045 -31.87 -22.47 -87.27
CA VAL A 1045 -30.71 -22.60 -88.16
C VAL A 1045 -29.42 -22.98 -87.42
N ARG A 1046 -29.25 -22.66 -86.12
CA ARG A 1046 -28.02 -23.01 -85.36
C ARG A 1046 -27.75 -24.50 -85.22
N ARG A 1047 -28.74 -25.37 -85.46
CA ARG A 1047 -28.53 -26.82 -85.47
C ARG A 1047 -27.69 -27.32 -86.65
N ASN A 1048 -27.57 -26.53 -87.72
CA ASN A 1048 -27.00 -26.97 -88.99
C ASN A 1048 -25.59 -26.42 -89.28
N TYR A 1049 -25.07 -25.52 -88.42
CA TYR A 1049 -23.78 -24.86 -88.62
C TYR A 1049 -22.99 -24.81 -87.32
N THR A 1050 -21.82 -25.45 -87.31
CA THR A 1050 -20.88 -25.47 -86.18
C THR A 1050 -20.21 -24.11 -86.00
N ASP A 1051 -19.93 -23.75 -84.75
CA ASP A 1051 -19.27 -22.49 -84.39
C ASP A 1051 -17.79 -22.54 -84.82
N LEU A 1052 -17.32 -21.50 -85.54
CA LEU A 1052 -15.96 -21.44 -86.10
C LEU A 1052 -14.95 -20.98 -85.06
N THR A 1053 -13.83 -21.69 -84.96
CA THR A 1053 -12.64 -21.25 -84.22
C THR A 1053 -11.76 -20.32 -85.06
N LEU A 1054 -10.78 -19.68 -84.43
CA LEU A 1054 -9.76 -18.88 -85.13
C LEU A 1054 -8.99 -19.71 -86.18
N GLU A 1055 -8.78 -21.00 -85.94
CA GLU A 1055 -8.08 -21.92 -86.84
C GLU A 1055 -8.88 -22.22 -88.11
N ASP A 1056 -10.20 -22.38 -87.99
CA ASP A 1056 -11.09 -22.59 -89.14
C ASP A 1056 -11.16 -21.34 -90.06
N MET A 1057 -10.85 -20.15 -89.51
CA MET A 1057 -10.84 -18.89 -90.26
C MET A 1057 -9.53 -18.61 -91.01
N THR A 1058 -8.42 -19.25 -90.65
CA THR A 1058 -7.11 -19.05 -91.30
C THR A 1058 -6.52 -20.36 -91.84
N PRO A 1059 -7.22 -21.07 -92.76
CA PRO A 1059 -6.78 -22.36 -93.28
C PRO A 1059 -5.38 -22.26 -93.90
N GLY A 1060 -4.46 -23.11 -93.41
CA GLY A 1060 -3.08 -23.21 -93.90
C GLY A 1060 -2.07 -22.27 -93.25
N THR A 1061 -2.43 -21.47 -92.23
CA THR A 1061 -1.48 -20.59 -91.51
C THR A 1061 -1.53 -20.83 -89.99
N ASP A 1062 -0.38 -21.13 -89.37
CA ASP A 1062 -0.25 -21.32 -87.91
C ASP A 1062 -0.30 -19.97 -87.15
N MET A 1063 -1.52 -19.48 -86.95
CA MET A 1063 -1.78 -18.21 -86.25
C MET A 1063 -1.54 -18.27 -84.73
N ARG A 1064 -1.46 -19.46 -84.12
CA ARG A 1064 -1.32 -19.64 -82.65
C ARG A 1064 -0.08 -18.97 -82.05
N ARG A 1065 0.91 -18.60 -82.89
CA ARG A 1065 2.14 -17.89 -82.50
C ARG A 1065 2.02 -16.37 -82.48
N LEU A 1066 0.96 -15.82 -83.06
CA LEU A 1066 0.71 -14.38 -83.17
C LEU A 1066 -0.57 -13.96 -82.44
N PHE A 1067 -1.61 -14.79 -82.51
CA PHE A 1067 -2.90 -14.55 -81.86
C PHE A 1067 -3.47 -15.88 -81.32
N SER A 1068 -3.92 -15.87 -80.07
CA SER A 1068 -4.67 -16.95 -79.45
C SER A 1068 -5.96 -16.42 -78.86
N SER A 1069 -7.06 -17.15 -79.06
CA SER A 1069 -8.38 -16.84 -78.51
C SER A 1069 -9.16 -18.14 -78.35
N ASP A 1070 -9.73 -18.35 -77.17
CA ASP A 1070 -10.58 -19.51 -76.86
C ASP A 1070 -12.05 -19.26 -77.27
N ASP A 1071 -12.39 -18.02 -77.69
CA ASP A 1071 -13.72 -17.65 -78.15
C ASP A 1071 -13.96 -18.09 -79.62
N SER A 1072 -15.11 -18.71 -79.89
CA SER A 1072 -15.56 -19.09 -81.23
C SER A 1072 -16.70 -18.20 -81.73
N VAL A 1073 -16.79 -18.02 -83.06
CA VAL A 1073 -17.86 -17.26 -83.69
C VAL A 1073 -18.99 -18.20 -84.11
N PRO A 1074 -20.24 -18.01 -83.64
CA PRO A 1074 -21.29 -18.99 -83.90
C PRO A 1074 -21.61 -19.21 -85.38
N GLY A 1075 -21.78 -20.47 -85.76
CA GLY A 1075 -21.80 -20.90 -87.17
C GLY A 1075 -22.88 -20.22 -88.02
N VAL A 1076 -23.99 -19.83 -87.38
CA VAL A 1076 -25.11 -19.09 -87.97
C VAL A 1076 -24.75 -17.71 -88.52
N PHE A 1077 -23.65 -17.10 -88.08
CA PHE A 1077 -23.21 -15.79 -88.56
C PHE A 1077 -22.20 -15.88 -89.71
N THR A 1078 -21.88 -17.08 -90.17
CA THR A 1078 -21.06 -17.28 -91.38
C THR A 1078 -21.84 -16.96 -92.65
N ARG A 1079 -21.11 -16.59 -93.71
CA ARG A 1079 -21.70 -16.42 -95.05
C ARG A 1079 -22.37 -17.71 -95.55
N GLN A 1080 -21.79 -18.87 -95.22
CA GLN A 1080 -22.33 -20.18 -95.56
C GLN A 1080 -23.69 -20.44 -94.90
N ALA A 1081 -23.87 -20.04 -93.63
CA ALA A 1081 -25.17 -20.11 -92.96
C ALA A 1081 -26.18 -19.08 -93.49
N TRP A 1082 -25.73 -17.88 -93.85
CA TRP A 1082 -26.58 -16.88 -94.48
C TRP A 1082 -27.19 -17.38 -95.80
N GLU A 1083 -26.34 -17.85 -96.72
CA GLU A 1083 -26.75 -18.30 -98.05
C GLU A 1083 -27.44 -19.67 -98.01
N GLY A 1084 -27.07 -20.55 -97.07
CA GLY A 1084 -27.59 -21.93 -96.98
C GLY A 1084 -28.83 -22.13 -96.09
N GLY A 1085 -29.20 -21.19 -95.20
CA GLY A 1085 -30.33 -21.39 -94.29
C GLY A 1085 -30.98 -20.13 -93.72
N VAL A 1086 -30.20 -19.20 -93.13
CA VAL A 1086 -30.76 -18.04 -92.40
C VAL A 1086 -31.66 -17.20 -93.28
N ARG A 1087 -31.27 -16.95 -94.54
CA ARG A 1087 -32.09 -16.18 -95.48
C ARG A 1087 -33.46 -16.83 -95.75
N GLN A 1088 -33.51 -18.15 -95.91
CA GLN A 1088 -34.76 -18.87 -96.22
C GLN A 1088 -35.73 -18.85 -95.04
N GLU A 1089 -35.23 -19.05 -93.82
CA GLU A 1089 -36.06 -18.96 -92.61
C GLU A 1089 -36.54 -17.52 -92.33
N ILE A 1090 -35.77 -16.49 -92.70
CA ILE A 1090 -36.26 -15.08 -92.69
C ILE A 1090 -37.38 -14.88 -93.73
N GLU A 1091 -37.21 -15.33 -94.97
CA GLU A 1091 -38.24 -15.18 -96.01
C GLU A 1091 -39.54 -15.95 -95.64
N LYS A 1092 -39.41 -17.11 -95.00
CA LYS A 1092 -40.50 -17.93 -94.43
C LYS A 1092 -41.19 -17.26 -93.23
N ALA A 1093 -40.43 -16.65 -92.31
CA ALA A 1093 -40.95 -15.86 -91.20
C ALA A 1093 -41.61 -14.54 -91.64
N ALA A 1094 -41.18 -13.97 -92.78
CA ALA A 1094 -41.81 -12.81 -93.40
C ALA A 1094 -43.12 -13.19 -94.11
N ASN A 1095 -43.17 -14.33 -94.80
CA ASN A 1095 -44.38 -14.81 -95.46
C ASN A 1095 -45.48 -15.27 -94.48
N THR A 1096 -45.13 -15.68 -93.25
CA THR A 1096 -46.12 -15.94 -92.17
C THR A 1096 -46.61 -14.68 -91.45
N ARG A 1097 -46.19 -13.48 -91.91
CA ARG A 1097 -46.74 -12.17 -91.49
C ARG A 1097 -47.64 -11.52 -92.55
N ARG A 1098 -47.87 -12.18 -93.69
CA ARG A 1098 -48.76 -11.74 -94.77
C ARG A 1098 -50.08 -12.52 -94.72
#